data_AF-A0ABD1F557-F1
#
_entry.id   AF-A0ABD1F557-F1
#
_cell.length_a   1.000
_cell.length_b   1.000
_cell.length_c   1.000
_cell.angle_alpha   90.00
_cell.angle_beta   90.00
_cell.angle_gamma   90.00
#
_symmetry.space_group_name_H-M   'P 1'
#
loop_
_entity.id
_entity.type
_entity.pdbx_description
1 polymer ?
#
loop_
_entity_poly.entity_id
_entity_poly.type
_entity_poly.pdbx_seq_one_letter_code
_entity_poly.pdbx_strand_id
1 'polypeptide(L)'
;MESIKLSRLTEKHSKQNIAIISANQSGILEKLTFEALFKASHEVTCFLKKYIVNSHNCIGLLMIKHVFIPAIIVSLQELNQCFIFLTPENVNDKTINTKFILSIDNQLPLNGGFIMKESLRLSTNIEIHLWMNDYYIQETLHYYKDIFCVMQTSGSSGENKIVRVPYKCIELNVISINKHFQIGEADTIYWGTPLTFDPTLVELLLGLLYGCTLYIVPEDVHLNPTVLHRVLFQIGAITCLQMVPSVFLRWTKQEITKILLDSSLRILILGGEQFPQEIIEYERKPDMKVFNIYGVTELSCWATIADLTVHTPRDEIPLGTALDDTYLEISNENEIYICSYTRYCLVNENQKPKSPFKVNSGDVGKLCNGILYFSGRKMRIIKRFGQKLVLHQVENVIFDQIGLRIRLVFSESHKKLLAFVLIEGLVNEGLKHRTLDKIRVKILNIVPEYSIPDFMDVVTHFPLNEHGKINEKALIKRYEESLHQSNHLQTVAENFTHILSEYLKYDLSGNLMKFQKYTLKEMGGNSYMTIQFLQTFEDKIGLKVPENLVKLLLNHTIEDCLKFIKENMSFKIKRKFIDDEALLANKRIPQLQESSIWFKYNLDGCVDASPLAFSFKESKYVACGSFAHKFVILHSETGEEYLKLQTEQEIAAQSTLSECGNYILVGSTNGCIYCIDLSLKSIRWQYQTGQQIKSAACNCSSTAIVFGSYDEFLYCLNVQVKLVWIFPFFLNACYS
;
A
#
# COMPACT_ATOMS: atom_id res chain seq x y z
N MET A 1 -4.93 -43.10 -14.99
CA MET A 1 -4.93 -41.80 -14.32
C MET A 1 -5.80 -40.89 -15.16
N GLU A 2 -7.03 -40.65 -14.75
CA GLU A 2 -7.76 -39.48 -15.27
C GLU A 2 -7.06 -38.26 -14.68
N SER A 3 -6.70 -37.28 -15.52
CA SER A 3 -6.21 -35.98 -15.05
C SER A 3 -7.29 -35.27 -14.21
N ILE A 4 -6.90 -34.26 -13.44
CA ILE A 4 -7.85 -33.34 -12.80
C ILE A 4 -8.81 -32.75 -13.85
N LYS A 5 -9.97 -33.37 -14.02
CA LYS A 5 -11.12 -32.78 -14.67
C LYS A 5 -11.84 -31.95 -13.63
N LEU A 6 -11.49 -30.67 -13.54
CA LEU A 6 -12.04 -29.77 -12.51
C LEU A 6 -13.57 -29.76 -12.52
N SER A 7 -14.23 -29.85 -13.68
CA SER A 7 -15.70 -29.96 -13.75
C SER A 7 -16.24 -31.16 -12.96
N ARG A 8 -15.69 -32.37 -13.15
CA ARG A 8 -16.07 -33.58 -12.39
C ARG A 8 -15.75 -33.52 -10.90
N LEU A 9 -14.87 -32.63 -10.46
CA LEU A 9 -14.49 -32.48 -9.05
C LEU A 9 -15.39 -31.43 -8.39
N THR A 10 -15.60 -30.29 -9.05
CA THR A 10 -16.58 -29.27 -8.65
C THR A 10 -18.02 -29.80 -8.61
N GLU A 11 -18.40 -30.73 -9.50
CA GLU A 11 -19.69 -31.43 -9.49
C GLU A 11 -19.96 -32.28 -8.23
N LYS A 12 -18.94 -32.65 -7.44
CA LYS A 12 -19.09 -33.48 -6.23
C LYS A 12 -19.56 -32.69 -5.02
N HIS A 13 -19.38 -31.37 -5.03
CA HIS A 13 -19.74 -30.49 -3.92
C HIS A 13 -21.22 -30.15 -3.93
N SER A 14 -21.75 -29.78 -2.76
CA SER A 14 -23.14 -29.30 -2.67
C SER A 14 -23.33 -28.08 -3.59
N LYS A 15 -24.26 -28.22 -4.54
CA LYS A 15 -24.62 -27.20 -5.54
C LYS A 15 -24.97 -25.83 -4.94
N GLN A 16 -25.51 -25.83 -3.72
CA GLN A 16 -25.92 -24.63 -2.98
C GLN A 16 -24.78 -23.98 -2.20
N ASN A 17 -23.64 -24.66 -1.99
CA ASN A 17 -22.50 -24.07 -1.30
C ASN A 17 -21.93 -22.90 -2.12
N ILE A 18 -21.41 -21.90 -1.42
CA ILE A 18 -20.78 -20.73 -2.05
C ILE A 18 -19.37 -21.11 -2.51
N ALA A 19 -19.14 -21.06 -3.82
CA ALA A 19 -17.83 -21.33 -4.40
C ALA A 19 -16.90 -20.10 -4.30
N ILE A 20 -17.45 -18.90 -4.49
CA ILE A 20 -16.66 -17.66 -4.45
C ILE A 20 -17.50 -16.46 -4.00
N ILE A 21 -16.87 -15.56 -3.24
CA ILE A 21 -17.41 -14.29 -2.74
C ILE A 21 -16.48 -13.15 -3.16
N SER A 22 -17.04 -12.06 -3.70
CA SER A 22 -16.37 -10.77 -3.86
C SER A 22 -16.93 -9.78 -2.85
N ALA A 23 -16.06 -9.05 -2.15
CA ALA A 23 -16.47 -8.11 -1.10
C ALA A 23 -15.55 -6.89 -0.98
N ASN A 24 -16.08 -5.80 -0.46
CA ASN A 24 -15.34 -4.59 -0.12
C ASN A 24 -15.79 -4.03 1.24
N GLN A 25 -15.34 -2.81 1.59
CA GLN A 25 -15.67 -2.15 2.85
C GLN A 25 -17.16 -1.91 3.11
N SER A 26 -17.99 -1.91 2.06
CA SER A 26 -19.45 -1.76 2.14
C SER A 26 -20.17 -3.09 2.36
N GLY A 27 -19.45 -4.22 2.32
CA GLY A 27 -20.01 -5.56 2.45
C GLY A 27 -19.73 -6.44 1.23
N ILE A 28 -20.59 -7.45 1.05
CA ILE A 28 -20.45 -8.43 -0.03
C ILE A 28 -21.05 -7.85 -1.32
N LEU A 29 -20.23 -7.82 -2.37
CA LEU A 29 -20.59 -7.31 -3.70
C LEU A 29 -21.28 -8.40 -4.54
N GLU A 30 -20.72 -9.60 -4.54
CA GLU A 30 -21.20 -10.71 -5.37
C GLU A 30 -20.91 -12.05 -4.69
N LYS A 31 -21.78 -13.03 -4.91
CA LYS A 31 -21.60 -14.43 -4.49
C LYS A 31 -21.96 -15.35 -5.64
N LEU A 32 -21.14 -16.38 -5.86
CA LEU A 32 -21.42 -17.42 -6.84
C LEU A 32 -21.45 -18.78 -6.14
N THR A 33 -22.54 -19.54 -6.30
CA THR A 33 -22.65 -20.92 -5.84
C THR A 33 -21.87 -21.86 -6.76
N PHE A 34 -21.58 -23.09 -6.32
CA PHE A 34 -21.03 -24.12 -7.21
C PHE A 34 -21.96 -24.41 -8.42
N GLU A 35 -23.27 -24.33 -8.25
CA GLU A 35 -24.22 -24.45 -9.36
C GLU A 35 -24.11 -23.29 -10.38
N ALA A 36 -24.03 -22.04 -9.91
CA ALA A 36 -23.89 -20.89 -10.78
C ALA A 36 -22.51 -20.87 -11.48
N LEU A 37 -21.46 -21.30 -10.79
CA LEU A 37 -20.12 -21.52 -11.35
C LEU A 37 -20.14 -22.58 -12.45
N PHE A 38 -20.80 -23.72 -12.20
CA PHE A 38 -20.95 -24.78 -13.21
C PHE A 38 -21.71 -24.26 -14.44
N LYS A 39 -22.83 -23.57 -14.26
CA LYS A 39 -23.61 -22.97 -15.36
C LYS A 39 -22.76 -22.01 -16.18
N ALA A 40 -22.06 -21.08 -15.53
CA ALA A 40 -21.16 -20.15 -16.21
C ALA A 40 -20.03 -20.89 -16.95
N SER A 41 -19.46 -21.96 -16.36
CA SER A 41 -18.43 -22.77 -17.03
C SER A 41 -18.95 -23.50 -18.26
N HIS A 42 -20.22 -23.94 -18.25
CA HIS A 42 -20.85 -24.54 -19.43
C HIS A 42 -21.06 -23.50 -20.54
N GLU A 43 -21.53 -22.30 -20.19
CA GLU A 43 -21.71 -21.19 -21.14
C GLU A 43 -20.39 -20.75 -21.77
N VAL A 44 -19.34 -20.55 -20.95
CA VAL A 44 -17.98 -20.25 -21.43
C VAL A 44 -17.43 -21.40 -22.28
N THR A 45 -17.61 -22.65 -21.87
CA THR A 45 -17.18 -23.81 -22.68
C THR A 45 -17.84 -23.84 -24.05
N CYS A 46 -19.16 -23.61 -24.15
CA CYS A 46 -19.88 -23.55 -25.43
C CYS A 46 -19.46 -22.36 -26.30
N PHE A 47 -19.16 -21.21 -25.70
CA PHE A 47 -18.60 -20.05 -26.37
C PHE A 47 -17.21 -20.33 -26.96
N LEU A 48 -16.26 -20.81 -26.15
CA LEU A 48 -14.90 -21.08 -26.59
C LEU A 48 -14.82 -22.21 -27.64
N LYS A 49 -15.68 -23.23 -27.56
CA LYS A 49 -15.76 -24.34 -28.54
C LYS A 49 -15.99 -23.90 -29.99
N LYS A 50 -16.52 -22.70 -30.24
CA LYS A 50 -16.69 -22.16 -31.60
C LYS A 50 -15.36 -21.85 -32.29
N TYR A 51 -14.31 -21.55 -31.52
CA TYR A 51 -13.02 -21.05 -32.02
C TYR A 51 -11.81 -21.88 -31.56
N ILE A 52 -11.93 -22.56 -30.42
CA ILE A 52 -10.83 -23.22 -29.71
C ILE A 52 -11.22 -24.68 -29.48
N VAL A 53 -10.74 -25.57 -30.35
CA VAL A 53 -10.95 -27.02 -30.26
C VAL A 53 -9.64 -27.74 -30.56
N ASN A 54 -9.18 -28.58 -29.63
CA ASN A 54 -7.99 -29.46 -29.79
C ASN A 54 -6.70 -28.75 -30.26
N SER A 55 -6.59 -27.44 -30.05
CA SER A 55 -5.50 -26.63 -30.60
C SER A 55 -4.18 -26.70 -29.82
N HIS A 56 -4.17 -27.32 -28.63
CA HIS A 56 -3.04 -27.35 -27.69
C HIS A 56 -2.31 -26.00 -27.59
N ASN A 57 -3.07 -24.91 -27.54
CA ASN A 57 -2.53 -23.55 -27.47
C ASN A 57 -2.57 -23.05 -26.03
N CYS A 58 -1.67 -22.15 -25.70
CA CYS A 58 -1.79 -21.35 -24.49
C CYS A 58 -2.79 -20.21 -24.73
N ILE A 59 -3.82 -20.13 -23.89
CA ILE A 59 -4.80 -19.04 -23.91
C ILE A 59 -4.37 -17.96 -22.93
N GLY A 60 -4.21 -16.73 -23.42
CA GLY A 60 -3.90 -15.58 -22.57
C GLY A 60 -5.14 -15.13 -21.79
N LEU A 61 -4.97 -14.84 -20.50
CA LEU A 61 -6.02 -14.35 -19.61
C LEU A 61 -5.65 -12.94 -19.13
N LEU A 62 -6.16 -11.92 -19.82
CA LEU A 62 -5.97 -10.50 -19.47
C LEU A 62 -7.16 -10.04 -18.62
N MET A 63 -7.06 -10.23 -17.31
CA MET A 63 -8.17 -10.01 -16.38
C MET A 63 -7.68 -9.67 -14.97
N ILE A 64 -8.40 -8.78 -14.29
CA ILE A 64 -8.31 -8.62 -12.84
C ILE A 64 -9.04 -9.76 -12.12
N LYS A 65 -8.73 -9.96 -10.84
CA LYS A 65 -9.32 -11.04 -10.03
C LYS A 65 -10.84 -10.87 -9.91
N HIS A 66 -11.58 -11.86 -10.44
CA HIS A 66 -13.03 -11.78 -10.67
C HIS A 66 -13.72 -13.10 -10.32
N VAL A 67 -15.01 -13.07 -9.94
CA VAL A 67 -15.77 -14.27 -9.49
C VAL A 67 -15.94 -15.34 -10.58
N PHE A 68 -15.81 -14.98 -11.86
CA PHE A 68 -15.93 -15.90 -12.99
C PHE A 68 -14.60 -16.55 -13.44
N ILE A 69 -13.45 -16.13 -12.91
CA ILE A 69 -12.15 -16.78 -13.25
C ILE A 69 -12.17 -18.31 -12.99
N PRO A 70 -12.73 -18.82 -11.88
CA PRO A 70 -12.83 -20.26 -11.66
C PRO A 70 -13.64 -20.97 -12.76
N ALA A 71 -14.74 -20.38 -13.22
CA ALA A 71 -15.55 -20.92 -14.31
C ALA A 71 -14.79 -20.94 -15.65
N ILE A 72 -14.02 -19.88 -15.96
CA ILE A 72 -13.16 -19.81 -17.15
C ILE A 72 -12.09 -20.89 -17.11
N ILE A 73 -11.42 -21.07 -15.97
CA ILE A 73 -10.37 -22.08 -15.81
C ILE A 73 -10.93 -23.49 -15.96
N VAL A 74 -12.07 -23.80 -15.32
CA VAL A 74 -12.80 -25.07 -15.50
C VAL A 74 -13.05 -25.32 -16.99
N SER A 75 -13.59 -24.34 -17.70
CA SER A 75 -13.87 -24.42 -19.15
C SER A 75 -12.62 -24.73 -19.97
N LEU A 76 -11.50 -24.06 -19.68
CA LEU A 76 -10.24 -24.29 -20.38
C LEU A 76 -9.70 -25.72 -20.13
N GLN A 77 -9.89 -26.26 -18.92
CA GLN A 77 -9.54 -27.66 -18.63
C GLN A 77 -10.44 -28.65 -19.40
N GLU A 78 -11.74 -28.37 -19.52
CA GLU A 78 -12.65 -29.20 -20.33
C GLU A 78 -12.25 -29.25 -21.81
N LEU A 79 -11.63 -28.18 -22.31
CA LEU A 79 -11.12 -28.05 -23.68
C LEU A 79 -9.68 -28.53 -23.85
N ASN A 80 -9.06 -29.06 -22.79
CA ASN A 80 -7.65 -29.45 -22.73
C ASN A 80 -6.71 -28.33 -23.22
N GLN A 81 -7.02 -27.08 -22.90
CA GLN A 81 -6.16 -25.92 -23.16
C GLN A 81 -5.42 -25.52 -21.89
N CYS A 82 -4.15 -25.16 -22.01
CA CYS A 82 -3.44 -24.48 -20.95
C CYS A 82 -3.67 -22.96 -21.04
N PHE A 83 -3.37 -22.25 -19.96
CA PHE A 83 -3.55 -20.81 -19.89
C PHE A 83 -2.38 -20.10 -19.23
N ILE A 84 -2.31 -18.78 -19.44
CA ILE A 84 -1.39 -17.88 -18.74
C ILE A 84 -2.13 -16.61 -18.36
N PHE A 85 -1.91 -16.12 -17.14
CA PHE A 85 -2.37 -14.78 -16.76
C PHE A 85 -1.43 -13.73 -17.32
N LEU A 86 -1.99 -12.74 -18.01
CA LEU A 86 -1.29 -11.66 -18.67
C LEU A 86 -1.55 -10.33 -17.96
N THR A 87 -0.55 -9.46 -17.98
CA THR A 87 -0.65 -8.05 -17.62
C THR A 87 -0.70 -7.20 -18.91
N PRO A 88 -1.12 -5.93 -18.83
CA PRO A 88 -1.01 -5.00 -19.97
C PRO A 88 0.42 -4.84 -20.50
N GLU A 89 1.44 -5.14 -19.67
CA GLU A 89 2.86 -5.05 -20.03
C GLU A 89 3.33 -6.26 -20.85
N ASN A 90 2.93 -7.49 -20.48
CA ASN A 90 3.39 -8.72 -21.14
C ASN A 90 2.41 -9.30 -22.17
N VAL A 91 1.25 -8.66 -22.40
CA VAL A 91 0.24 -9.08 -23.40
C VAL A 91 0.81 -9.21 -24.82
N ASN A 92 1.88 -8.46 -25.13
CA ASN A 92 2.58 -8.47 -26.41
C ASN A 92 3.90 -9.27 -26.40
N ASP A 93 4.19 -10.01 -25.33
CA ASP A 93 5.43 -10.79 -25.20
C ASP A 93 5.40 -12.01 -26.14
N LYS A 94 6.22 -11.92 -27.20
CA LYS A 94 6.33 -12.94 -28.24
C LYS A 94 6.84 -14.29 -27.72
N THR A 95 7.50 -14.34 -26.55
CA THR A 95 8.00 -15.59 -25.95
C THR A 95 6.88 -16.49 -25.41
N ILE A 96 5.72 -15.90 -25.10
CA ILE A 96 4.55 -16.62 -24.56
C ILE A 96 3.75 -17.28 -25.70
N ASN A 97 3.68 -16.62 -26.86
CA ASN A 97 2.97 -17.04 -28.09
C ASN A 97 1.50 -17.48 -27.88
N THR A 98 0.67 -16.61 -27.29
CA THR A 98 -0.78 -16.83 -27.17
C THR A 98 -1.48 -16.50 -28.50
N LYS A 99 -2.14 -17.49 -29.10
CA LYS A 99 -3.00 -17.28 -30.29
C LYS A 99 -4.28 -16.50 -29.96
N PHE A 100 -4.84 -16.77 -28.80
CA PHE A 100 -6.09 -16.19 -28.33
C PHE A 100 -5.90 -15.58 -26.94
N ILE A 101 -6.59 -14.48 -26.69
CA ILE A 101 -6.66 -13.84 -25.37
C ILE A 101 -8.12 -13.70 -24.99
N LEU A 102 -8.44 -14.05 -23.74
CA LEU A 102 -9.70 -13.71 -23.09
C LEU A 102 -9.44 -12.51 -22.18
N SER A 103 -10.26 -11.48 -22.33
CA SER A 103 -10.34 -10.40 -21.34
C SER A 103 -11.74 -10.32 -20.73
N ILE A 104 -11.79 -9.83 -19.49
CA ILE A 104 -13.03 -9.51 -18.78
C ILE A 104 -13.17 -7.99 -18.76
N ASP A 105 -14.39 -7.50 -19.02
CA ASP A 105 -14.72 -6.09 -19.15
C ASP A 105 -13.91 -5.37 -20.25
N ASN A 106 -13.88 -4.03 -20.21
CA ASN A 106 -13.17 -3.19 -21.17
C ASN A 106 -11.62 -3.26 -21.10
N GLN A 107 -11.04 -4.35 -20.59
CA GLN A 107 -9.60 -4.60 -20.71
C GLN A 107 -9.26 -4.97 -22.16
N LEU A 108 -8.77 -3.98 -22.90
CA LEU A 108 -8.33 -4.12 -24.28
C LEU A 108 -6.85 -4.55 -24.32
N PRO A 109 -6.47 -5.52 -25.19
CA PRO A 109 -5.07 -5.72 -25.54
C PRO A 109 -4.48 -4.42 -26.11
N LEU A 110 -3.37 -3.95 -25.53
CA LEU A 110 -2.74 -2.71 -25.97
C LEU A 110 -1.96 -2.91 -27.28
N ASN A 111 -2.04 -1.92 -28.18
CA ASN A 111 -1.43 -1.86 -29.51
C ASN A 111 -2.00 -2.84 -30.56
N GLY A 112 -2.02 -2.38 -31.82
CA GLY A 112 -2.70 -3.07 -32.92
C GLY A 112 -2.08 -4.42 -33.28
N GLY A 113 -2.92 -5.46 -33.33
CA GLY A 113 -2.52 -6.85 -33.62
C GLY A 113 -3.53 -7.90 -33.15
N PHE A 114 -4.53 -7.49 -32.35
CA PHE A 114 -5.62 -8.34 -31.89
C PHE A 114 -6.96 -7.93 -32.49
N ILE A 115 -7.71 -8.91 -33.02
CA ILE A 115 -9.10 -8.73 -33.49
C ILE A 115 -10.05 -9.42 -32.51
N MET A 116 -11.05 -8.68 -31.99
CA MET A 116 -12.17 -9.27 -31.25
C MET A 116 -12.98 -10.17 -32.19
N LYS A 117 -13.24 -11.42 -31.79
CA LYS A 117 -13.98 -12.41 -32.58
C LYS A 117 -15.43 -12.54 -32.15
N GLU A 118 -15.67 -12.59 -30.85
CA GLU A 118 -17.00 -12.67 -30.23
C GLU A 118 -16.89 -12.25 -28.76
N SER A 119 -18.02 -11.88 -28.16
CA SER A 119 -18.13 -11.64 -26.73
C SER A 119 -19.25 -12.48 -26.09
N LEU A 120 -19.10 -12.78 -24.80
CA LEU A 120 -20.06 -13.53 -24.01
C LEU A 120 -20.40 -12.76 -22.73
N ARG A 121 -21.66 -12.36 -22.61
CA ARG A 121 -22.19 -11.73 -21.40
C ARG A 121 -22.57 -12.79 -20.36
N LEU A 122 -21.86 -12.82 -19.23
CA LEU A 122 -22.12 -13.77 -18.13
C LEU A 122 -23.09 -13.23 -17.07
N SER A 123 -23.18 -11.91 -16.93
CA SER A 123 -24.13 -11.27 -16.00
C SER A 123 -24.59 -9.92 -16.55
N THR A 124 -25.43 -9.19 -15.78
CA THR A 124 -25.90 -7.87 -16.21
C THR A 124 -24.76 -6.88 -16.47
N ASN A 125 -23.63 -7.02 -15.79
CA ASN A 125 -22.53 -6.04 -15.87
C ASN A 125 -21.20 -6.62 -16.38
N ILE A 126 -21.08 -7.96 -16.52
CA ILE A 126 -19.81 -8.61 -16.85
C ILE A 126 -19.89 -9.31 -18.21
N GLU A 127 -18.94 -8.99 -19.07
CA GLU A 127 -18.76 -9.53 -20.41
C GLU A 127 -17.31 -10.03 -20.60
N ILE A 128 -17.16 -11.16 -21.28
CA ILE A 128 -15.88 -11.74 -21.68
C ILE A 128 -15.69 -11.50 -23.17
N HIS A 129 -14.55 -10.95 -23.57
CA HIS A 129 -14.20 -10.72 -24.96
C HIS A 129 -13.11 -11.71 -25.41
N LEU A 130 -13.36 -12.41 -26.52
CA LEU A 130 -12.37 -13.29 -27.16
C LEU A 130 -11.63 -12.52 -28.26
N TRP A 131 -10.32 -12.39 -28.10
CA TRP A 131 -9.41 -11.76 -29.03
C TRP A 131 -8.54 -12.81 -29.72
N MET A 132 -8.27 -12.63 -31.02
CA MET A 132 -7.31 -13.43 -31.77
C MET A 132 -6.12 -12.57 -32.19
N ASN A 133 -4.91 -13.08 -32.01
CA ASN A 133 -3.68 -12.48 -32.49
C ASN A 133 -3.48 -12.81 -33.99
N ASP A 134 -3.47 -11.80 -34.86
CA ASP A 134 -3.29 -12.00 -36.30
C ASP A 134 -1.83 -12.29 -36.69
N TYR A 135 -0.87 -12.01 -35.80
CA TYR A 135 0.56 -12.26 -36.00
C TYR A 135 1.05 -13.59 -35.39
N TYR A 136 0.13 -14.51 -35.05
CA TYR A 136 0.45 -15.80 -34.44
C TYR A 136 1.26 -16.72 -35.37
N ILE A 137 2.39 -17.25 -34.87
CA ILE A 137 3.24 -18.22 -35.57
C ILE A 137 2.93 -19.64 -35.08
N GLN A 138 2.61 -20.54 -36.00
CA GLN A 138 1.99 -21.85 -35.74
C GLN A 138 2.96 -22.97 -35.31
N GLU A 139 4.21 -22.66 -34.99
CA GLU A 139 5.28 -23.68 -34.84
C GLU A 139 5.38 -24.34 -33.44
N THR A 140 4.55 -23.97 -32.46
CA THR A 140 4.78 -24.30 -31.02
C THR A 140 3.79 -25.28 -30.36
N LEU A 141 2.91 -25.95 -31.12
CA LEU A 141 1.81 -26.77 -30.56
C LEU A 141 2.24 -27.93 -29.62
N HIS A 142 3.47 -28.43 -29.71
CA HIS A 142 3.91 -29.60 -28.91
C HIS A 142 4.23 -29.27 -27.44
N TYR A 143 4.51 -28.01 -27.10
CA TYR A 143 5.02 -27.64 -25.76
C TYR A 143 3.94 -27.55 -24.67
N TYR A 144 2.66 -27.56 -25.04
CA TYR A 144 1.54 -27.28 -24.14
C TYR A 144 0.65 -28.50 -23.85
N LYS A 145 1.00 -29.67 -24.38
CA LYS A 145 0.32 -30.93 -24.06
C LYS A 145 0.55 -31.32 -22.59
N ASP A 146 -0.51 -31.74 -21.90
CA ASP A 146 -0.51 -32.12 -20.48
C ASP A 146 -0.01 -31.01 -19.52
N ILE A 147 -0.07 -29.74 -19.97
CA ILE A 147 0.20 -28.53 -19.18
C ILE A 147 -1.11 -27.95 -18.65
N PHE A 148 -1.15 -27.65 -17.35
CA PHE A 148 -2.28 -26.97 -16.69
C PHE A 148 -2.23 -25.47 -16.99
N CYS A 149 -1.09 -24.84 -16.69
CA CYS A 149 -0.87 -23.42 -16.89
C CYS A 149 0.58 -23.11 -17.26
N VAL A 150 0.82 -21.86 -17.63
CA VAL A 150 2.15 -21.30 -17.86
C VAL A 150 2.34 -20.09 -16.95
N MET A 151 3.52 -19.99 -16.35
CA MET A 151 3.92 -18.90 -15.45
C MET A 151 5.17 -18.20 -16.03
N GLN A 152 5.23 -16.87 -15.93
CA GLN A 152 6.41 -16.10 -16.29
C GLN A 152 7.16 -15.71 -15.00
N THR A 153 8.48 -15.94 -14.97
CA THR A 153 9.32 -15.63 -13.79
C THR A 153 10.63 -14.99 -14.22
N SER A 154 11.21 -14.15 -13.37
CA SER A 154 12.53 -13.55 -13.58
C SER A 154 13.65 -14.60 -13.49
N GLY A 155 14.43 -14.74 -14.57
CA GLY A 155 15.56 -15.67 -14.63
C GLY A 155 16.73 -15.26 -13.72
N SER A 156 17.58 -16.22 -13.36
CA SER A 156 18.86 -15.95 -12.70
C SER A 156 19.86 -15.22 -13.60
N SER A 157 19.68 -15.27 -14.93
CA SER A 157 20.41 -14.52 -15.96
C SER A 157 19.78 -13.15 -16.28
N GLY A 158 18.46 -13.05 -16.29
CA GLY A 158 17.70 -11.79 -16.40
C GLY A 158 16.67 -11.74 -17.51
N GLU A 159 16.73 -12.73 -18.38
CA GLU A 159 15.63 -13.06 -19.28
C GLU A 159 14.46 -13.66 -18.49
N ASN A 160 13.24 -13.34 -18.92
CA ASN A 160 12.04 -13.95 -18.38
C ASN A 160 12.02 -15.44 -18.73
N LYS A 161 11.93 -16.29 -17.71
CA LYS A 161 11.69 -17.73 -17.84
C LYS A 161 10.20 -17.99 -18.04
N ILE A 162 9.89 -18.80 -19.04
CA ILE A 162 8.56 -19.38 -19.24
C ILE A 162 8.55 -20.75 -18.56
N VAL A 163 7.75 -20.89 -17.50
CA VAL A 163 7.61 -22.12 -16.71
C VAL A 163 6.26 -22.75 -17.00
N ARG A 164 6.25 -23.87 -17.73
CA ARG A 164 5.03 -24.63 -18.06
C ARG A 164 4.79 -25.68 -16.98
N VAL A 165 3.67 -25.60 -16.28
CA VAL A 165 3.34 -26.43 -15.11
C VAL A 165 2.44 -27.59 -15.53
N PRO A 166 2.90 -28.86 -15.48
CA PRO A 166 2.06 -30.01 -15.82
C PRO A 166 0.97 -30.26 -14.77
N TYR A 167 -0.19 -30.78 -15.21
CA TYR A 167 -1.31 -31.15 -14.31
C TYR A 167 -0.83 -31.98 -13.12
N LYS A 168 -0.06 -33.04 -13.37
CA LYS A 168 0.46 -33.95 -12.34
C LYS A 168 1.31 -33.23 -11.26
N CYS A 169 1.99 -32.14 -11.62
CA CYS A 169 2.86 -31.43 -10.69
C CYS A 169 2.05 -30.58 -9.69
N ILE A 170 1.05 -29.85 -10.19
CA ILE A 170 0.19 -29.01 -9.35
C ILE A 170 -0.85 -29.85 -8.59
N GLU A 171 -1.33 -30.95 -9.18
CA GLU A 171 -2.19 -31.94 -8.53
C GLU A 171 -1.55 -32.51 -7.26
N LEU A 172 -0.35 -33.10 -7.39
CA LEU A 172 0.39 -33.65 -6.26
C LEU A 172 0.72 -32.58 -5.22
N ASN A 173 1.02 -31.35 -5.65
CA ASN A 173 1.29 -30.24 -4.75
C ASN A 173 0.07 -29.91 -3.88
N VAL A 174 -1.10 -29.66 -4.50
CA VAL A 174 -2.32 -29.29 -3.78
C VAL A 174 -2.85 -30.43 -2.90
N ILE A 175 -2.78 -31.67 -3.36
CA ILE A 175 -3.14 -32.85 -2.55
C ILE A 175 -2.21 -32.98 -1.34
N SER A 176 -0.90 -32.85 -1.53
CA SER A 176 0.08 -32.97 -0.45
C SER A 176 -0.10 -31.86 0.60
N ILE A 177 -0.26 -30.61 0.14
CA ILE A 177 -0.54 -29.46 0.99
C ILE A 177 -1.80 -29.70 1.84
N ASN A 178 -2.88 -30.23 1.26
CA ASN A 178 -4.13 -30.39 2.01
C ASN A 178 -4.06 -31.48 3.11
N LYS A 179 -3.07 -32.39 3.06
CA LYS A 179 -2.82 -33.33 4.18
C LYS A 179 -2.45 -32.59 5.48
N HIS A 180 -1.80 -31.43 5.38
CA HIS A 180 -1.41 -30.60 6.52
C HIS A 180 -2.53 -29.62 6.91
N PHE A 181 -3.12 -28.94 5.93
CA PHE A 181 -4.08 -27.87 6.17
C PHE A 181 -5.49 -28.40 6.50
N GLN A 182 -5.91 -29.53 5.92
CA GLN A 182 -7.22 -30.14 6.15
C GLN A 182 -8.36 -29.15 5.83
N ILE A 183 -8.27 -28.50 4.67
CA ILE A 183 -9.33 -27.66 4.08
C ILE A 183 -10.49 -28.53 3.62
N GLY A 184 -11.72 -28.08 3.86
CA GLY A 184 -12.97 -28.68 3.38
C GLY A 184 -14.09 -27.65 3.19
N GLU A 185 -15.32 -28.11 2.93
CA GLU A 185 -16.43 -27.24 2.49
C GLU A 185 -16.85 -26.14 3.49
N ALA A 186 -16.45 -26.23 4.76
CA ALA A 186 -16.71 -25.23 5.79
C ALA A 186 -15.68 -24.08 5.82
N ASP A 187 -14.65 -24.13 4.97
CA ASP A 187 -13.59 -23.12 4.95
C ASP A 187 -13.86 -21.95 4.00
N THR A 188 -13.27 -20.81 4.35
CA THR A 188 -13.16 -19.64 3.51
C THR A 188 -11.67 -19.31 3.33
N ILE A 189 -11.14 -19.49 2.12
CA ILE A 189 -9.76 -19.11 1.76
C ILE A 189 -9.76 -17.67 1.24
N TYR A 190 -8.91 -16.81 1.80
CA TYR A 190 -8.61 -15.55 1.11
C TYR A 190 -7.76 -15.84 -0.13
N TRP A 191 -8.37 -15.76 -1.31
CA TRP A 191 -7.68 -15.89 -2.60
C TRP A 191 -7.02 -14.54 -2.93
N GLY A 192 -6.04 -14.15 -2.12
CA GLY A 192 -5.40 -12.83 -2.17
C GLY A 192 -4.23 -12.74 -3.14
N THR A 193 -3.59 -13.85 -3.49
CA THR A 193 -2.34 -13.83 -4.27
C THR A 193 -2.57 -13.32 -5.70
N PRO A 194 -1.73 -12.41 -6.25
CA PRO A 194 -1.90 -11.91 -7.62
C PRO A 194 -1.91 -13.03 -8.67
N LEU A 195 -2.68 -12.85 -9.74
CA LEU A 195 -2.95 -13.91 -10.72
C LEU A 195 -1.68 -14.39 -11.47
N THR A 196 -0.65 -13.55 -11.58
CA THR A 196 0.62 -13.87 -12.23
C THR A 196 1.60 -14.68 -11.37
N PHE A 197 1.23 -15.05 -10.14
CA PHE A 197 2.08 -15.77 -9.19
C PHE A 197 1.52 -17.17 -8.93
N ASP A 198 2.41 -18.18 -8.86
CA ASP A 198 1.99 -19.58 -8.70
C ASP A 198 1.19 -19.96 -7.44
N PRO A 199 1.25 -19.27 -6.26
CA PRO A 199 0.44 -19.66 -5.11
C PRO A 199 -1.04 -19.35 -5.30
N THR A 200 -1.39 -18.47 -6.26
CA THR A 200 -2.78 -18.18 -6.65
C THR A 200 -3.49 -19.42 -7.18
N LEU A 201 -2.75 -20.36 -7.76
CA LEU A 201 -3.29 -21.62 -8.27
C LEU A 201 -3.56 -22.61 -7.14
N VAL A 202 -2.70 -22.63 -6.12
CA VAL A 202 -2.89 -23.46 -4.93
C VAL A 202 -4.15 -22.99 -4.18
N GLU A 203 -4.31 -21.69 -3.97
CA GLU A 203 -5.52 -21.08 -3.39
C GLU A 203 -6.78 -21.47 -4.19
N LEU A 204 -6.79 -21.25 -5.51
CA LEU A 204 -7.90 -21.60 -6.40
C LEU A 204 -8.25 -23.10 -6.38
N LEU A 205 -7.24 -23.97 -6.49
CA LEU A 205 -7.44 -25.41 -6.59
C LEU A 205 -7.87 -26.00 -5.24
N LEU A 206 -7.43 -25.47 -4.10
CA LEU A 206 -7.99 -25.83 -2.80
C LEU A 206 -9.50 -25.50 -2.73
N GLY A 207 -9.90 -24.35 -3.27
CA GLY A 207 -11.31 -23.99 -3.50
C GLY A 207 -12.09 -25.06 -4.28
N LEU A 208 -11.64 -25.34 -5.50
CA LEU A 208 -12.37 -26.19 -6.45
C LEU A 208 -12.32 -27.70 -6.17
N LEU A 209 -11.32 -28.18 -5.42
CA LEU A 209 -11.14 -29.62 -5.12
C LEU A 209 -11.73 -30.06 -3.79
N TYR A 210 -11.87 -29.13 -2.82
CA TYR A 210 -12.35 -29.42 -1.47
C TYR A 210 -13.61 -28.64 -1.09
N GLY A 211 -14.23 -27.96 -2.07
CA GLY A 211 -15.55 -27.34 -1.95
C GLY A 211 -15.61 -26.11 -1.05
N CYS A 212 -14.46 -25.54 -0.69
CA CYS A 212 -14.37 -24.37 0.19
C CYS A 212 -14.63 -23.06 -0.57
N THR A 213 -15.06 -22.02 0.15
CA THR A 213 -15.34 -20.71 -0.42
C THR A 213 -14.04 -19.94 -0.70
N LEU A 214 -13.85 -19.50 -1.94
CA LEU A 214 -12.83 -18.52 -2.28
C LEU A 214 -13.34 -17.12 -1.94
N TYR A 215 -12.54 -16.31 -1.25
CA TYR A 215 -12.88 -14.93 -0.92
C TYR A 215 -11.92 -13.99 -1.63
N ILE A 216 -12.47 -13.10 -2.47
CA ILE A 216 -11.71 -12.09 -3.22
C ILE A 216 -12.14 -10.70 -2.82
N VAL A 217 -11.22 -9.75 -2.98
CA VAL A 217 -11.46 -8.32 -2.77
C VAL A 217 -10.97 -7.52 -3.98
N PRO A 218 -11.58 -6.37 -4.29
CA PRO A 218 -11.04 -5.41 -5.25
C PRO A 218 -9.59 -4.98 -4.92
N GLU A 219 -8.87 -4.54 -5.95
CA GLU A 219 -7.45 -4.19 -5.81
C GLU A 219 -7.22 -3.00 -4.86
N ASP A 220 -8.09 -1.99 -4.83
CA ASP A 220 -8.01 -0.87 -3.89
C ASP A 220 -8.20 -1.32 -2.42
N VAL A 221 -9.00 -2.36 -2.18
CA VAL A 221 -9.12 -3.02 -0.87
C VAL A 221 -7.87 -3.84 -0.53
N HIS A 222 -7.35 -4.65 -1.47
CA HIS A 222 -6.11 -5.42 -1.28
C HIS A 222 -4.92 -4.52 -0.90
N LEU A 223 -4.89 -3.33 -1.48
CA LEU A 223 -3.84 -2.35 -1.28
C LEU A 223 -3.99 -1.56 0.03
N ASN A 224 -5.12 -1.52 0.73
CA ASN A 224 -5.26 -0.82 2.01
C ASN A 224 -5.23 -1.79 3.21
N PRO A 225 -4.21 -1.80 4.09
CA PRO A 225 -4.12 -2.77 5.20
C PRO A 225 -5.32 -2.69 6.15
N THR A 226 -5.71 -1.49 6.57
CA THR A 226 -6.82 -1.27 7.51
C THR A 226 -8.14 -1.77 6.93
N VAL A 227 -8.42 -1.46 5.66
CA VAL A 227 -9.64 -1.89 4.99
C VAL A 227 -9.61 -3.40 4.75
N LEU A 228 -8.48 -3.94 4.30
CA LEU A 228 -8.30 -5.38 4.09
C LEU A 228 -8.55 -6.16 5.39
N HIS A 229 -8.01 -5.71 6.52
CA HIS A 229 -8.26 -6.33 7.84
C HIS A 229 -9.75 -6.47 8.12
N ARG A 230 -10.49 -5.37 8.00
CA ARG A 230 -11.94 -5.32 8.21
C ARG A 230 -12.69 -6.24 7.23
N VAL A 231 -12.38 -6.15 5.95
CA VAL A 231 -13.07 -6.90 4.88
C VAL A 231 -12.81 -8.41 4.99
N LEU A 232 -11.62 -8.83 5.44
CA LEU A 232 -11.32 -10.24 5.68
C LEU A 232 -11.94 -10.72 7.00
N PHE A 233 -11.56 -10.16 8.14
CA PHE A 233 -11.83 -10.78 9.44
C PHE A 233 -13.17 -10.38 10.07
N GLN A 234 -13.76 -9.24 9.68
CA GLN A 234 -15.06 -8.79 10.21
C GLN A 234 -16.22 -9.04 9.25
N ILE A 235 -15.98 -8.99 7.94
CA ILE A 235 -17.01 -9.23 6.91
C ILE A 235 -16.91 -10.65 6.33
N GLY A 236 -15.71 -11.09 5.96
CA GLY A 236 -15.50 -12.34 5.22
C GLY A 236 -15.42 -13.60 6.04
N ALA A 237 -15.13 -13.48 7.35
CA ALA A 237 -14.90 -14.62 8.25
C ALA A 237 -13.92 -15.66 7.66
N ILE A 238 -12.78 -15.20 7.14
CA ILE A 238 -11.74 -16.06 6.54
C ILE A 238 -11.27 -17.11 7.55
N THR A 239 -11.18 -18.38 7.13
CA THR A 239 -10.67 -19.49 7.97
C THR A 239 -9.23 -19.86 7.61
N CYS A 240 -8.81 -19.62 6.36
CA CYS A 240 -7.46 -19.91 5.86
C CYS A 240 -6.87 -18.71 5.11
N LEU A 241 -5.66 -18.32 5.50
CA LEU A 241 -4.96 -17.15 4.99
C LEU A 241 -3.54 -17.50 4.56
N GLN A 242 -3.28 -17.43 3.25
CA GLN A 242 -1.93 -17.52 2.67
C GLN A 242 -1.47 -16.13 2.25
N MET A 243 -0.29 -15.70 2.70
CA MET A 243 0.31 -14.40 2.36
C MET A 243 1.84 -14.48 2.30
N VAL A 244 2.47 -13.49 1.67
CA VAL A 244 3.90 -13.23 1.89
C VAL A 244 4.09 -12.46 3.20
N PRO A 245 5.15 -12.76 4.00
CA PRO A 245 5.51 -12.01 5.21
C PRO A 245 5.42 -10.50 5.10
N SER A 246 6.00 -9.89 4.06
CA SER A 246 6.00 -8.43 3.87
C SER A 246 4.60 -7.83 3.69
N VAL A 247 3.60 -8.61 3.26
CA VAL A 247 2.21 -8.15 3.16
C VAL A 247 1.47 -8.32 4.49
N PHE A 248 1.70 -9.42 5.21
CA PHE A 248 1.09 -9.67 6.52
C PHE A 248 1.55 -8.65 7.57
N LEU A 249 2.83 -8.29 7.57
CA LEU A 249 3.44 -7.32 8.50
C LEU A 249 3.06 -5.85 8.21
N ARG A 250 2.18 -5.57 7.23
CA ARG A 250 1.58 -4.25 7.03
C ARG A 250 0.46 -3.94 8.03
N TRP A 251 -0.01 -4.95 8.76
CA TRP A 251 -0.94 -4.77 9.87
C TRP A 251 -0.20 -4.41 11.16
N THR A 252 -0.82 -3.54 11.96
CA THR A 252 -0.27 -3.14 13.26
C THR A 252 -0.24 -4.30 14.25
N LYS A 253 0.59 -4.19 15.30
CA LYS A 253 0.67 -5.20 16.38
C LYS A 253 -0.70 -5.57 16.97
N GLN A 254 -1.59 -4.58 17.11
CA GLN A 254 -2.96 -4.76 17.61
C GLN A 254 -3.85 -5.52 16.62
N GLU A 255 -3.75 -5.21 15.33
CA GLU A 255 -4.50 -5.87 14.27
C GLU A 255 -4.08 -7.34 14.10
N ILE A 256 -2.77 -7.60 14.13
CA ILE A 256 -2.22 -8.97 14.13
C ILE A 256 -2.72 -9.72 15.36
N THR A 257 -2.56 -9.16 16.57
CA THR A 257 -3.09 -9.77 17.81
C THR A 257 -4.58 -10.13 17.68
N LYS A 258 -5.39 -9.24 17.07
CA LYS A 258 -6.81 -9.50 16.83
C LYS A 258 -7.06 -10.62 15.82
N ILE A 259 -6.25 -10.74 14.76
CA ILE A 259 -6.33 -11.87 13.81
C ILE A 259 -6.09 -13.20 14.54
N LEU A 260 -5.07 -13.26 15.39
CA LEU A 260 -4.59 -14.51 15.97
C LEU A 260 -5.42 -14.98 17.19
N LEU A 261 -6.07 -14.05 17.91
CA LEU A 261 -6.92 -14.35 19.08
C LEU A 261 -8.43 -14.26 18.82
N ASP A 262 -8.87 -13.25 18.07
CA ASP A 262 -10.28 -12.82 17.97
C ASP A 262 -10.74 -12.73 16.51
N SER A 263 -10.57 -13.84 15.78
CA SER A 263 -11.08 -14.01 14.42
C SER A 263 -11.45 -15.46 14.10
N SER A 264 -12.14 -15.64 12.97
CA SER A 264 -12.43 -16.94 12.37
C SER A 264 -11.19 -17.72 11.91
N LEU A 265 -10.03 -17.06 11.75
CA LEU A 265 -8.85 -17.65 11.12
C LEU A 265 -8.34 -18.86 11.91
N ARG A 266 -8.29 -20.04 11.29
CA ARG A 266 -7.74 -21.28 11.89
C ARG A 266 -6.40 -21.71 11.29
N ILE A 267 -6.05 -21.19 10.12
CA ILE A 267 -4.79 -21.49 9.42
C ILE A 267 -4.16 -20.18 8.92
N LEU A 268 -2.99 -19.85 9.45
CA LEU A 268 -2.10 -18.83 8.91
C LEU A 268 -0.94 -19.50 8.18
N ILE A 269 -0.72 -19.11 6.93
CA ILE A 269 0.35 -19.62 6.07
C ILE A 269 1.16 -18.43 5.59
N LEU A 270 2.42 -18.36 6.00
CA LEU A 270 3.36 -17.37 5.47
C LEU A 270 4.40 -18.10 4.62
N GLY A 271 4.63 -17.59 3.41
CA GLY A 271 5.53 -18.23 2.47
C GLY A 271 6.08 -17.28 1.43
N GLY A 272 7.03 -17.76 0.64
CA GLY A 272 7.60 -16.99 -0.46
C GLY A 272 8.60 -15.91 -0.04
N GLU A 273 8.79 -15.62 1.24
CA GLU A 273 9.87 -14.79 1.81
C GLU A 273 10.39 -15.45 3.10
N GLN A 274 11.42 -14.89 3.75
CA GLN A 274 11.87 -15.41 5.04
C GLN A 274 10.78 -15.20 6.11
N PHE A 275 10.45 -16.25 6.86
CA PHE A 275 9.42 -16.18 7.89
C PHE A 275 9.86 -15.28 9.07
N PRO A 276 9.01 -14.34 9.52
CA PRO A 276 9.31 -13.42 10.62
C PRO A 276 9.10 -14.09 11.99
N GLN A 277 10.17 -14.22 12.77
CA GLN A 277 10.16 -14.94 14.06
C GLN A 277 9.20 -14.35 15.08
N GLU A 278 9.06 -13.02 15.11
CA GLU A 278 8.13 -12.28 15.95
C GLU A 278 6.69 -12.80 15.88
N ILE A 279 6.24 -13.40 14.76
CA ILE A 279 4.89 -13.97 14.62
C ILE A 279 4.68 -15.21 15.51
N ILE A 280 5.74 -15.93 15.90
CA ILE A 280 5.66 -17.07 16.83
C ILE A 280 5.51 -16.60 18.28
N GLU A 281 5.89 -15.35 18.59
CA GLU A 281 5.82 -14.76 19.93
C GLU A 281 4.43 -14.22 20.28
N TYR A 282 3.54 -14.05 19.29
CA TYR A 282 2.16 -13.64 19.56
C TYR A 282 1.36 -14.76 20.22
N GLU A 283 0.55 -14.37 21.21
CA GLU A 283 -0.54 -15.20 21.68
C GLU A 283 -1.55 -15.45 20.54
N ARG A 284 -2.07 -16.68 20.49
CA ARG A 284 -3.01 -17.17 19.47
C ARG A 284 -4.00 -18.12 20.11
N LYS A 285 -5.20 -18.24 19.54
CA LYS A 285 -6.19 -19.22 20.01
C LYS A 285 -5.67 -20.67 19.80
N PRO A 286 -6.04 -21.64 20.67
CA PRO A 286 -5.44 -22.97 20.69
C PRO A 286 -5.48 -23.73 19.35
N ASP A 287 -6.58 -23.59 18.60
CA ASP A 287 -6.79 -24.32 17.34
C ASP A 287 -6.15 -23.65 16.12
N MET A 288 -5.47 -22.50 16.29
CA MET A 288 -4.89 -21.77 15.16
C MET A 288 -3.52 -22.33 14.76
N LYS A 289 -3.49 -23.00 13.62
CA LYS A 289 -2.27 -23.51 13.01
C LYS A 289 -1.50 -22.40 12.30
N VAL A 290 -0.18 -22.43 12.40
CA VAL A 290 0.72 -21.49 11.72
C VAL A 290 1.76 -22.27 10.94
N PHE A 291 1.94 -21.94 9.66
CA PHE A 291 2.86 -22.64 8.77
C PHE A 291 3.84 -21.68 8.09
N ASN A 292 5.11 -22.09 8.02
CA ASN A 292 6.08 -21.56 7.06
C ASN A 292 6.12 -22.48 5.84
N ILE A 293 6.02 -21.92 4.63
CA ILE A 293 6.10 -22.72 3.39
C ILE A 293 7.11 -22.15 2.40
N TYR A 294 7.83 -23.07 1.75
CA TYR A 294 8.97 -22.75 0.91
C TYR A 294 8.96 -23.56 -0.39
N GLY A 295 9.42 -22.96 -1.48
CA GLY A 295 9.45 -23.56 -2.81
C GLY A 295 9.84 -22.58 -3.92
N VAL A 296 9.77 -23.09 -5.16
CA VAL A 296 10.12 -22.41 -6.41
C VAL A 296 9.19 -22.86 -7.54
N THR A 297 8.89 -21.95 -8.47
CA THR A 297 7.98 -22.17 -9.60
C THR A 297 8.43 -23.30 -10.52
N GLU A 298 9.74 -23.48 -10.69
CA GLU A 298 10.34 -24.57 -11.47
C GLU A 298 9.97 -25.99 -10.96
N LEU A 299 9.48 -26.12 -9.72
CA LEU A 299 8.97 -27.39 -9.16
C LEU A 299 7.46 -27.34 -8.79
N SER A 300 6.71 -26.43 -9.39
CA SER A 300 5.28 -26.20 -9.14
C SER A 300 4.99 -25.70 -7.72
N CYS A 301 5.24 -24.40 -7.51
CA CYS A 301 4.94 -23.66 -6.28
C CYS A 301 5.71 -24.19 -5.04
N TRP A 302 5.03 -24.87 -4.12
CA TRP A 302 5.61 -25.23 -2.82
C TRP A 302 6.35 -26.58 -2.82
N ALA A 303 7.38 -26.68 -1.98
CA ALA A 303 8.25 -27.85 -1.84
C ALA A 303 8.30 -28.39 -0.40
N THR A 304 8.19 -27.51 0.60
CA THR A 304 8.24 -27.88 2.02
C THR A 304 7.21 -27.11 2.85
N ILE A 305 6.83 -27.70 3.98
CA ILE A 305 5.98 -27.10 5.02
C ILE A 305 6.64 -27.31 6.38
N ALA A 306 6.84 -26.25 7.15
CA ALA A 306 7.09 -26.31 8.58
C ALA A 306 5.81 -25.99 9.34
N ASP A 307 5.38 -26.91 10.20
CA ASP A 307 4.35 -26.66 11.21
C ASP A 307 4.97 -25.90 12.40
N LEU A 308 4.46 -24.70 12.65
CA LEU A 308 4.88 -23.78 13.71
C LEU A 308 3.75 -23.57 14.74
N THR A 309 2.77 -24.49 14.78
CA THR A 309 1.60 -24.44 15.69
C THR A 309 1.99 -24.61 17.16
N VAL A 310 3.04 -25.37 17.45
CA VAL A 310 3.57 -25.50 18.81
C VAL A 310 4.61 -24.40 19.07
N HIS A 311 4.47 -23.67 20.17
CA HIS A 311 5.49 -22.72 20.63
C HIS A 311 6.75 -23.47 21.11
N THR A 312 7.62 -23.84 20.19
CA THR A 312 9.04 -24.08 20.51
C THR A 312 9.80 -22.79 20.25
N PRO A 313 10.42 -22.14 21.26
CA PRO A 313 11.38 -21.08 21.00
C PRO A 313 12.53 -21.67 20.17
N ARG A 314 12.72 -21.14 18.96
CA ARG A 314 13.81 -21.51 18.05
C ARG A 314 14.46 -20.26 17.52
N ASP A 315 15.78 -20.19 17.68
CA ASP A 315 16.60 -19.08 17.20
C ASP A 315 16.62 -18.95 15.67
N GLU A 316 16.14 -19.97 14.94
CA GLU A 316 15.99 -19.97 13.48
C GLU A 316 14.65 -20.65 13.08
N ILE A 317 13.99 -20.18 12.01
CA ILE A 317 12.78 -20.82 11.46
C ILE A 317 13.14 -21.93 10.46
N PRO A 318 12.68 -23.17 10.66
CA PRO A 318 12.96 -24.25 9.72
C PRO A 318 12.15 -24.10 8.42
N LEU A 319 12.68 -24.66 7.33
CA LEU A 319 11.93 -24.87 6.08
C LEU A 319 10.96 -26.06 6.18
N GLY A 320 11.16 -26.93 7.18
CA GLY A 320 10.23 -28.00 7.55
C GLY A 320 10.39 -29.28 6.74
N THR A 321 9.32 -30.08 6.68
CA THR A 321 9.29 -31.36 5.98
C THR A 321 8.97 -31.14 4.50
N ALA A 322 9.59 -31.93 3.62
CA ALA A 322 9.26 -31.92 2.20
C ALA A 322 7.87 -32.50 1.93
N LEU A 323 7.21 -31.97 0.89
CA LEU A 323 5.93 -32.48 0.38
C LEU A 323 6.11 -33.83 -0.33
N ASP A 324 5.00 -34.49 -0.66
CA ASP A 324 5.00 -35.78 -1.37
C ASP A 324 5.82 -35.72 -2.66
N ASP A 325 6.55 -36.80 -2.95
CA ASP A 325 7.48 -36.93 -4.08
C ASP A 325 8.50 -35.79 -4.18
N THR A 326 8.82 -35.13 -3.06
CA THR A 326 9.77 -34.02 -2.99
C THR A 326 10.81 -34.31 -1.91
N TYR A 327 12.07 -33.96 -2.16
CA TYR A 327 13.13 -34.00 -1.16
C TYR A 327 14.15 -32.88 -1.42
N LEU A 328 15.03 -32.65 -0.46
CA LEU A 328 16.00 -31.56 -0.47
C LEU A 328 17.42 -32.11 -0.39
N GLU A 329 18.33 -31.49 -1.12
CA GLU A 329 19.77 -31.72 -1.03
C GLU A 329 20.47 -30.38 -0.77
N ILE A 330 21.58 -30.41 -0.03
CA ILE A 330 22.47 -29.24 0.15
C ILE A 330 23.80 -29.54 -0.53
N SER A 331 24.34 -28.60 -1.31
CA SER A 331 25.69 -28.73 -1.88
C SER A 331 26.79 -28.38 -0.87
N ASN A 332 28.05 -28.71 -1.20
CA ASN A 332 29.22 -28.32 -0.39
C ASN A 332 29.35 -26.80 -0.21
N GLU A 333 28.68 -25.99 -1.05
CA GLU A 333 28.63 -24.52 -0.97
C GLU A 333 27.32 -24.02 -0.32
N ASN A 334 26.66 -24.88 0.47
CA ASN A 334 25.41 -24.63 1.19
C ASN A 334 24.18 -24.29 0.31
N GLU A 335 24.21 -24.53 -1.00
CA GLU A 335 23.05 -24.28 -1.88
C GLU A 335 21.94 -25.30 -1.66
N ILE A 336 20.69 -24.83 -1.60
CA ILE A 336 19.51 -25.70 -1.53
C ILE A 336 19.12 -26.14 -2.95
N TYR A 337 19.13 -27.45 -3.16
CA TYR A 337 18.53 -28.09 -4.33
C TYR A 337 17.21 -28.75 -3.92
N ILE A 338 16.19 -28.57 -4.75
CA ILE A 338 14.89 -29.21 -4.57
C ILE A 338 14.74 -30.30 -5.63
N CYS A 339 14.47 -31.52 -5.18
CA CYS A 339 14.49 -32.72 -6.00
C CYS A 339 13.14 -33.45 -5.98
N SER A 340 12.82 -34.16 -7.07
CA SER A 340 11.58 -34.95 -7.21
C SER A 340 11.72 -36.04 -8.28
N TYR A 341 10.96 -37.14 -8.18
CA TYR A 341 10.94 -38.16 -9.25
C TYR A 341 9.88 -37.89 -10.31
N THR A 342 8.78 -37.18 -9.98
CA THR A 342 7.66 -36.94 -10.91
C THR A 342 7.16 -35.50 -11.01
N ARG A 343 7.47 -34.62 -10.04
CA ARG A 343 7.17 -33.18 -10.12
C ARG A 343 8.31 -32.45 -10.84
N TYR A 344 8.03 -31.87 -12.01
CA TYR A 344 8.95 -31.02 -12.75
C TYR A 344 8.22 -30.14 -13.76
N CYS A 345 8.48 -28.83 -13.76
CA CYS A 345 7.94 -27.89 -14.73
C CYS A 345 8.91 -27.69 -15.90
N LEU A 346 8.41 -27.62 -17.14
CA LEU A 346 9.25 -27.33 -18.31
C LEU A 346 9.63 -25.85 -18.30
N VAL A 347 10.92 -25.55 -18.14
CA VAL A 347 11.46 -24.17 -18.15
C VAL A 347 12.03 -23.86 -19.53
N ASN A 348 11.51 -22.83 -20.20
CA ASN A 348 11.84 -22.44 -21.57
C ASN A 348 11.68 -23.63 -22.55
N GLU A 349 12.50 -23.72 -23.59
CA GLU A 349 12.44 -24.80 -24.61
C GLU A 349 13.30 -26.03 -24.23
N ASN A 350 13.68 -26.16 -22.96
CA ASN A 350 14.57 -27.23 -22.53
C ASN A 350 13.89 -28.61 -22.63
N GLN A 351 14.65 -29.59 -23.11
CA GLN A 351 14.24 -31.00 -23.08
C GLN A 351 13.94 -31.44 -21.63
N LYS A 352 12.96 -32.34 -21.48
CA LYS A 352 12.61 -32.91 -20.18
C LYS A 352 13.87 -33.57 -19.55
N PRO A 353 14.30 -33.17 -18.34
CA PRO A 353 15.50 -33.73 -17.72
C PRO A 353 15.34 -35.21 -17.39
N LYS A 354 16.45 -35.85 -17.05
CA LYS A 354 16.42 -37.21 -16.51
C LYS A 354 15.94 -37.16 -15.05
N SER A 355 15.11 -38.12 -14.66
CA SER A 355 14.70 -38.33 -13.26
C SER A 355 15.84 -39.00 -12.47
N PRO A 356 16.10 -38.64 -11.19
CA PRO A 356 15.40 -37.62 -10.41
C PRO A 356 15.66 -36.20 -10.92
N PHE A 357 14.59 -35.42 -11.02
CA PHE A 357 14.66 -34.00 -11.36
C PHE A 357 15.30 -33.24 -10.20
N LYS A 358 16.30 -32.40 -10.49
CA LYS A 358 17.03 -31.62 -9.48
C LYS A 358 17.09 -30.16 -9.92
N VAL A 359 16.49 -29.28 -9.11
CA VAL A 359 16.40 -27.83 -9.36
C VAL A 359 17.27 -27.09 -8.35
N ASN A 360 18.24 -26.29 -8.82
CA ASN A 360 18.94 -25.33 -7.95
C ASN A 360 17.99 -24.15 -7.68
N SER A 361 17.64 -23.91 -6.41
CA SER A 361 16.74 -22.82 -6.02
C SER A 361 17.37 -21.42 -6.19
N GLY A 362 18.70 -21.34 -6.09
CA GLY A 362 19.49 -20.11 -5.87
C GLY A 362 19.56 -19.67 -4.40
N ASP A 363 18.94 -20.42 -3.49
CA ASP A 363 18.89 -20.17 -2.06
C ASP A 363 20.01 -20.93 -1.33
N VAL A 364 20.43 -20.40 -0.17
CA VAL A 364 21.45 -21.00 0.71
C VAL A 364 20.75 -21.47 1.98
N GLY A 365 21.16 -22.62 2.50
CA GLY A 365 20.60 -23.20 3.71
C GLY A 365 21.64 -23.87 4.59
N LYS A 366 21.20 -24.25 5.79
CA LYS A 366 22.01 -24.85 6.85
C LYS A 366 21.27 -26.07 7.38
N LEU A 367 21.94 -27.22 7.46
CA LEU A 367 21.39 -28.42 8.07
C LEU A 367 21.83 -28.50 9.53
N CYS A 368 20.89 -28.44 10.47
CA CYS A 368 21.15 -28.66 11.90
C CYS A 368 20.30 -29.84 12.36
N ASN A 369 20.92 -30.92 12.87
CA ASN A 369 20.23 -32.09 13.41
C ASN A 369 19.16 -32.68 12.45
N GLY A 370 19.44 -32.69 11.14
CA GLY A 370 18.51 -33.17 10.10
C GLY A 370 17.41 -32.18 9.71
N ILE A 371 17.33 -31.01 10.34
CA ILE A 371 16.37 -29.94 10.01
C ILE A 371 17.06 -28.90 9.13
N LEU A 372 16.42 -28.53 8.01
CA LEU A 372 16.91 -27.50 7.10
C LEU A 372 16.40 -26.12 7.49
N TYR A 373 17.32 -25.15 7.53
CA TYR A 373 17.07 -23.73 7.76
C TYR A 373 17.49 -22.91 6.54
N PHE A 374 16.80 -21.79 6.29
CA PHE A 374 17.14 -20.86 5.22
C PHE A 374 18.12 -19.80 5.74
N SER A 375 19.20 -19.58 5.00
CA SER A 375 20.33 -18.70 5.39
C SER A 375 20.57 -17.55 4.40
N GLY A 376 19.67 -17.34 3.43
CA GLY A 376 19.76 -16.28 2.42
C GLY A 376 19.85 -16.80 0.99
N ARG A 377 20.43 -15.99 0.10
CA ARG A 377 20.61 -16.31 -1.33
C ARG A 377 22.07 -16.19 -1.75
N LYS A 378 22.55 -17.11 -2.57
CA LYS A 378 23.98 -17.22 -2.93
C LYS A 378 24.43 -16.13 -3.88
N MET A 379 23.58 -15.83 -4.86
CA MET A 379 23.79 -14.71 -5.77
C MET A 379 23.09 -13.46 -5.21
N ARG A 380 23.43 -12.28 -5.74
CA ARG A 380 22.80 -10.98 -5.41
C ARG A 380 21.36 -10.95 -5.91
N ILE A 381 20.53 -11.76 -5.27
CA ILE A 381 19.13 -12.08 -5.57
C ILE A 381 18.39 -11.96 -4.24
N ILE A 382 17.28 -11.25 -4.23
CA ILE A 382 16.36 -11.21 -3.10
C ILE A 382 15.00 -11.81 -3.50
N LYS A 383 14.10 -11.96 -2.53
CA LYS A 383 12.66 -12.02 -2.81
C LYS A 383 12.04 -10.75 -2.23
N ARG A 384 11.23 -10.04 -3.01
CA ARG A 384 10.58 -8.80 -2.59
C ARG A 384 9.18 -8.77 -3.21
N PHE A 385 8.15 -8.68 -2.35
CA PHE A 385 6.74 -8.81 -2.73
C PHE A 385 6.46 -10.15 -3.41
N GLY A 386 7.10 -11.22 -2.89
CA GLY A 386 7.07 -12.56 -3.49
C GLY A 386 7.85 -12.73 -4.80
N GLN A 387 8.27 -11.66 -5.48
CA GLN A 387 9.02 -11.74 -6.75
C GLN A 387 10.51 -11.99 -6.52
N LYS A 388 11.12 -12.84 -7.35
CA LYS A 388 12.57 -13.04 -7.38
C LYS A 388 13.21 -11.82 -8.05
N LEU A 389 14.02 -11.07 -7.32
CA LEU A 389 14.69 -9.89 -7.87
C LEU A 389 16.20 -10.12 -7.88
N VAL A 390 16.81 -10.14 -9.06
CA VAL A 390 18.27 -10.24 -9.19
C VAL A 390 18.86 -8.84 -9.34
N LEU A 391 19.54 -8.37 -8.29
CA LEU A 391 20.02 -6.99 -8.19
C LEU A 391 20.93 -6.60 -9.37
N HIS A 392 21.80 -7.50 -9.82
CA HIS A 392 22.73 -7.20 -10.91
C HIS A 392 22.05 -6.98 -12.28
N GLN A 393 20.87 -7.56 -12.50
CA GLN A 393 20.15 -7.40 -13.77
C GLN A 393 19.49 -6.03 -13.82
N VAL A 394 18.89 -5.61 -12.71
CA VAL A 394 18.35 -4.25 -12.57
C VAL A 394 19.48 -3.22 -12.72
N GLU A 395 20.66 -3.48 -12.15
CA GLU A 395 21.85 -2.64 -12.36
C GLU A 395 22.26 -2.57 -13.84
N ASN A 396 22.24 -3.69 -14.57
CA ASN A 396 22.56 -3.73 -16.00
C ASN A 396 21.50 -3.01 -16.86
N VAL A 397 20.20 -3.26 -16.64
CA VAL A 397 19.12 -2.55 -17.36
C VAL A 397 19.22 -1.05 -17.13
N ILE A 398 19.51 -0.61 -15.90
CA ILE A 398 19.75 0.80 -15.58
C ILE A 398 21.00 1.33 -16.28
N PHE A 399 22.09 0.54 -16.34
CA PHE A 399 23.31 0.93 -17.03
C PHE A 399 23.10 1.08 -18.54
N ASP A 400 22.45 0.11 -19.19
CA ASP A 400 22.23 0.10 -20.64
C ASP A 400 21.29 1.22 -21.10
N GLN A 401 20.28 1.57 -20.28
CA GLN A 401 19.26 2.56 -20.62
C GLN A 401 19.58 3.98 -20.13
N ILE A 402 20.35 4.15 -19.06
CA ILE A 402 20.70 5.47 -18.48
C ILE A 402 22.17 5.84 -18.69
N GLY A 403 23.07 4.88 -18.92
CA GLY A 403 24.51 5.08 -19.01
C GLY A 403 25.21 5.27 -17.66
N LEU A 404 24.52 5.02 -16.54
CA LEU A 404 25.01 5.26 -15.18
C LEU A 404 25.25 3.96 -14.43
N ARG A 405 26.41 3.83 -13.78
CA ARG A 405 26.71 2.69 -12.91
C ARG A 405 25.99 2.85 -11.58
N ILE A 406 25.18 1.86 -11.23
CA ILE A 406 24.44 1.82 -9.95
C ILE A 406 24.82 0.54 -9.20
N ARG A 407 24.80 0.60 -7.86
CA ARG A 407 24.92 -0.56 -6.98
C ARG A 407 23.66 -0.63 -6.11
N LEU A 408 22.88 -1.68 -6.30
CA LEU A 408 21.74 -2.00 -5.45
C LEU A 408 22.20 -2.83 -4.25
N VAL A 409 21.67 -2.53 -3.07
CA VAL A 409 21.93 -3.30 -1.85
C VAL A 409 20.62 -3.49 -1.12
N PHE A 410 20.29 -4.73 -0.77
CA PHE A 410 19.13 -4.98 0.09
C PHE A 410 19.59 -4.95 1.55
N SER A 411 18.99 -4.07 2.34
CA SER A 411 19.17 -4.07 3.79
C SER A 411 18.18 -5.07 4.38
N GLU A 412 18.70 -6.19 4.89
CA GLU A 412 17.89 -7.19 5.61
C GLU A 412 17.35 -6.66 6.94
N SER A 413 18.05 -5.74 7.61
CA SER A 413 17.60 -5.10 8.86
C SER A 413 16.42 -4.15 8.63
N HIS A 414 16.51 -3.30 7.60
CA HIS A 414 15.46 -2.31 7.29
C HIS A 414 14.42 -2.81 6.28
N LYS A 415 14.58 -4.04 5.77
CA LYS A 415 13.79 -4.67 4.69
C LYS A 415 13.58 -3.77 3.46
N LYS A 416 14.60 -2.97 3.12
CA LYS A 416 14.58 -1.96 2.04
C LYS A 416 15.62 -2.22 0.96
N LEU A 417 15.25 -1.97 -0.28
CA LEU A 417 16.13 -1.94 -1.43
C LEU A 417 16.76 -0.54 -1.57
N LEU A 418 18.06 -0.46 -1.35
CA LEU A 418 18.86 0.76 -1.41
C LEU A 418 19.59 0.82 -2.76
N ALA A 419 19.77 2.01 -3.33
CA ALA A 419 20.55 2.22 -4.53
C ALA A 419 21.61 3.30 -4.35
N PHE A 420 22.81 3.02 -4.86
CA PHE A 420 23.93 3.94 -4.81
C PHE A 420 24.43 4.18 -6.23
N VAL A 421 24.21 5.39 -6.74
CA VAL A 421 24.60 5.77 -8.10
C VAL A 421 26.02 6.33 -8.07
N LEU A 422 26.90 5.77 -8.90
CA LEU A 422 28.25 6.30 -9.09
C LEU A 422 28.20 7.53 -10.00
N ILE A 423 28.54 8.70 -9.45
CA ILE A 423 28.70 9.94 -10.22
C ILE A 423 29.97 10.65 -9.76
N GLU A 424 30.97 10.67 -10.63
CA GLU A 424 32.24 11.35 -10.40
C GLU A 424 32.06 12.89 -10.43
N GLY A 425 32.76 13.60 -9.56
CA GLY A 425 32.80 15.07 -9.56
C GLY A 425 31.54 15.80 -9.08
N LEU A 426 30.58 15.14 -8.43
CA LEU A 426 29.35 15.78 -7.96
C LEU A 426 29.54 16.38 -6.54
N VAL A 427 29.88 17.68 -6.49
CA VAL A 427 30.35 18.38 -5.26
C VAL A 427 29.25 19.18 -4.52
N ASN A 428 28.05 19.34 -5.09
CA ASN A 428 27.02 20.24 -4.55
C ASN A 428 25.69 19.50 -4.26
N GLU A 429 25.24 19.55 -2.99
CA GLU A 429 23.97 18.95 -2.50
C GLU A 429 22.75 19.37 -3.35
N GLY A 430 22.63 20.65 -3.73
CA GLY A 430 21.49 21.13 -4.54
C GLY A 430 21.46 20.56 -5.96
N LEU A 431 22.62 20.16 -6.51
CA LEU A 431 22.73 19.44 -7.79
C LEU A 431 22.54 17.93 -7.60
N LYS A 432 22.90 17.39 -6.44
CA LYS A 432 22.78 15.96 -6.08
C LYS A 432 21.33 15.51 -6.09
N HIS A 433 20.44 16.24 -5.41
CA HIS A 433 19.00 15.97 -5.40
C HIS A 433 18.40 16.01 -6.81
N ARG A 434 18.55 17.13 -7.53
CA ARG A 434 18.04 17.29 -8.91
C ARG A 434 18.56 16.23 -9.90
N THR A 435 19.74 15.67 -9.65
CA THR A 435 20.31 14.60 -10.47
C THR A 435 19.69 13.24 -10.12
N LEU A 436 19.55 12.93 -8.83
CA LEU A 436 18.84 11.73 -8.36
C LEU A 436 17.38 11.70 -8.82
N ASP A 437 16.66 12.83 -8.83
CA ASP A 437 15.27 12.90 -9.29
C ASP A 437 15.14 12.49 -10.76
N LYS A 438 16.01 13.04 -11.63
CA LYS A 438 16.07 12.69 -13.06
C LYS A 438 16.41 11.21 -13.27
N ILE A 439 17.25 10.64 -12.42
CA ILE A 439 17.60 9.22 -12.45
C ILE A 439 16.40 8.38 -11.99
N ARG A 440 15.67 8.81 -10.95
CA ARG A 440 14.50 8.09 -10.44
C ARG A 440 13.39 8.00 -11.48
N VAL A 441 13.02 9.13 -12.08
CA VAL A 441 12.03 9.19 -13.16
C VAL A 441 12.43 8.32 -14.35
N LYS A 442 13.72 8.24 -14.67
CA LYS A 442 14.19 7.27 -15.67
C LYS A 442 13.97 5.83 -15.18
N ILE A 443 14.53 5.43 -14.03
CA ILE A 443 14.42 4.06 -13.48
C ILE A 443 12.96 3.57 -13.46
N LEU A 444 12.02 4.42 -13.01
CA LEU A 444 10.59 4.10 -12.96
C LEU A 444 9.98 3.67 -14.31
N ASN A 445 10.55 4.10 -15.44
CA ASN A 445 10.05 3.81 -16.79
C ASN A 445 10.76 2.62 -17.47
N ILE A 446 11.72 1.96 -16.82
CA ILE A 446 12.55 0.89 -17.40
C ILE A 446 12.70 -0.35 -16.50
N VAL A 447 12.31 -0.30 -15.23
CA VAL A 447 12.32 -1.47 -14.34
C VAL A 447 10.93 -1.74 -13.76
N PRO A 448 10.52 -3.01 -13.57
CA PRO A 448 9.23 -3.35 -12.97
C PRO A 448 9.06 -2.81 -11.54
N GLU A 449 7.82 -2.66 -11.08
CA GLU A 449 7.50 -2.00 -9.79
C GLU A 449 8.26 -2.58 -8.58
N TYR A 450 8.35 -3.92 -8.50
CA TYR A 450 9.09 -4.63 -7.44
C TYR A 450 10.62 -4.43 -7.47
N SER A 451 11.15 -3.90 -8.56
CA SER A 451 12.58 -3.62 -8.77
C SER A 451 12.98 -2.19 -8.37
N ILE A 452 12.01 -1.31 -8.11
CA ILE A 452 12.27 0.11 -7.77
C ILE A 452 12.90 0.21 -6.37
N PRO A 453 14.04 0.91 -6.21
CA PRO A 453 14.65 1.14 -4.90
C PRO A 453 13.81 2.05 -3.99
N ASP A 454 13.65 1.65 -2.73
CA ASP A 454 13.03 2.45 -1.67
C ASP A 454 13.86 3.72 -1.40
N PHE A 455 15.19 3.59 -1.43
CA PHE A 455 16.15 4.67 -1.20
C PHE A 455 17.17 4.77 -2.34
N MET A 456 17.60 6.00 -2.65
CA MET A 456 18.72 6.27 -3.56
C MET A 456 19.63 7.37 -3.01
N ASP A 457 20.95 7.21 -3.15
CA ASP A 457 21.97 8.23 -2.90
C ASP A 457 23.07 8.22 -3.98
N VAL A 458 23.86 9.30 -4.06
CA VAL A 458 25.04 9.40 -4.93
C VAL A 458 26.32 9.05 -4.16
N VAL A 459 27.19 8.28 -4.80
CA VAL A 459 28.56 8.03 -4.34
C VAL A 459 29.55 8.48 -5.42
N THR A 460 30.68 9.06 -5.02
CA THR A 460 31.76 9.46 -5.95
C THR A 460 32.67 8.29 -6.32
N HIS A 461 32.69 7.25 -5.47
CA HIS A 461 33.35 5.97 -5.66
C HIS A 461 32.58 4.93 -4.84
N PHE A 462 32.58 3.66 -5.25
CA PHE A 462 32.04 2.61 -4.40
C PHE A 462 33.04 2.29 -3.28
N PRO A 463 32.61 2.17 -2.00
CA PRO A 463 33.48 1.74 -0.93
C PRO A 463 33.92 0.29 -1.20
N LEU A 464 35.20 -0.01 -1.02
CA LEU A 464 35.76 -1.34 -1.22
C LEU A 464 36.10 -2.01 0.12
N ASN A 465 36.21 -3.33 0.13
CA ASN A 465 36.78 -4.10 1.22
C ASN A 465 38.28 -4.38 0.98
N GLU A 466 38.92 -5.03 1.94
CA GLU A 466 40.35 -5.41 1.91
C GLU A 466 40.73 -6.31 0.70
N HIS A 467 39.74 -6.90 0.02
CA HIS A 467 39.91 -7.72 -1.18
C HIS A 467 39.51 -7.00 -2.48
N GLY A 468 39.34 -5.67 -2.44
CA GLY A 468 38.99 -4.85 -3.62
C GLY A 468 37.56 -5.05 -4.15
N LYS A 469 36.69 -5.76 -3.44
CA LYS A 469 35.27 -5.93 -3.79
C LYS A 469 34.43 -4.84 -3.12
N ILE A 470 33.29 -4.49 -3.70
CA ILE A 470 32.41 -3.45 -3.14
C ILE A 470 31.86 -3.89 -1.77
N ASN A 471 31.96 -2.98 -0.80
CA ASN A 471 31.57 -3.17 0.58
C ASN A 471 30.11 -2.74 0.79
N GLU A 472 29.18 -3.67 0.56
CA GLU A 472 27.73 -3.42 0.73
C GLU A 472 27.36 -3.04 2.18
N LYS A 473 28.11 -3.49 3.20
CA LYS A 473 27.89 -3.08 4.61
C LYS A 473 28.15 -1.59 4.84
N ALA A 474 29.20 -1.04 4.21
CA ALA A 474 29.49 0.40 4.28
C ALA A 474 28.39 1.24 3.60
N LEU A 475 27.77 0.71 2.55
CA LEU A 475 26.64 1.35 1.88
C LEU A 475 25.37 1.33 2.75
N ILE A 476 25.08 0.24 3.46
CA ILE A 476 23.97 0.18 4.43
C ILE A 476 24.18 1.17 5.58
N LYS A 477 25.38 1.23 6.16
CA LYS A 477 25.70 2.18 7.26
C LYS A 477 25.47 3.63 6.83
N ARG A 478 25.81 3.98 5.59
CA ARG A 478 25.57 5.32 5.02
C ARG A 478 24.08 5.66 4.91
N TYR A 479 23.21 4.67 4.68
CA TYR A 479 21.76 4.85 4.74
C TYR A 479 21.30 5.11 6.19
N GLU A 480 21.81 4.35 7.16
CA GLU A 480 21.49 4.52 8.59
C GLU A 480 21.89 5.90 9.11
N GLU A 481 23.06 6.39 8.74
CA GLU A 481 23.53 7.75 9.06
C GLU A 481 22.62 8.85 8.51
N SER A 482 21.94 8.61 7.38
CA SER A 482 20.99 9.57 6.78
C SER A 482 19.64 9.64 7.50
N LEU A 483 19.26 8.62 8.28
CA LEU A 483 17.99 8.59 9.02
C LEU A 483 18.01 9.47 10.27
N HIS A 484 19.19 9.77 10.82
CA HIS A 484 19.31 10.53 12.07
C HIS A 484 19.25 12.06 11.90
N GLN A 485 19.06 12.56 10.67
CA GLN A 485 19.11 14.00 10.36
C GLN A 485 17.74 14.69 10.17
N SER A 486 16.62 13.96 10.17
CA SER A 486 15.27 14.52 9.91
C SER A 486 14.31 14.45 11.12
N ASN A 487 14.44 15.39 12.06
CA ASN A 487 13.47 15.59 13.16
C ASN A 487 13.28 17.08 13.53
N HIS A 488 12.23 17.72 13.00
CA HIS A 488 11.68 18.98 13.51
C HIS A 488 10.15 19.04 13.34
N LEU A 489 9.48 19.81 14.20
CA LEU A 489 8.03 19.87 14.36
C LEU A 489 7.32 20.40 13.10
N GLN A 490 6.31 19.65 12.63
CA GLN A 490 5.49 19.97 11.46
C GLN A 490 4.01 19.64 11.76
N THR A 491 3.08 20.37 11.15
CA THR A 491 1.63 20.08 11.18
C THR A 491 1.27 18.79 10.42
N VAL A 492 0.05 18.27 10.51
CA VAL A 492 -0.36 17.07 9.75
C VAL A 492 -0.24 17.26 8.23
N ALA A 493 -0.54 18.47 7.71
CA ALA A 493 -0.39 18.77 6.29
C ALA A 493 1.08 18.98 5.87
N GLU A 494 1.92 19.53 6.76
CA GLU A 494 3.36 19.64 6.52
C GLU A 494 4.04 18.27 6.63
N ASN A 495 3.69 17.42 7.61
CA ASN A 495 4.13 16.02 7.68
C ASN A 495 3.69 15.25 6.44
N PHE A 496 2.46 15.43 5.95
CA PHE A 496 2.06 14.85 4.67
C PHE A 496 3.00 15.34 3.56
N THR A 497 3.16 16.65 3.41
CA THR A 497 4.00 17.27 2.37
C THR A 497 5.47 16.83 2.47
N HIS A 498 5.98 16.65 3.69
CA HIS A 498 7.36 16.34 4.02
C HIS A 498 7.66 14.86 3.88
N ILE A 499 6.79 13.97 4.37
CA ILE A 499 6.93 12.53 4.14
C ILE A 499 6.71 12.26 2.65
N LEU A 500 5.82 12.98 1.97
CA LEU A 500 5.65 12.89 0.52
C LEU A 500 6.89 13.45 -0.21
N SER A 501 7.58 14.46 0.34
CA SER A 501 8.88 14.93 -0.17
C SER A 501 10.02 13.96 0.13
N GLU A 502 10.02 13.23 1.24
CA GLU A 502 10.97 12.14 1.55
C GLU A 502 10.76 10.96 0.58
N TYR A 503 9.51 10.58 0.32
CA TYR A 503 9.14 9.49 -0.58
C TYR A 503 9.39 9.81 -2.06
N LEU A 504 8.87 10.95 -2.56
CA LEU A 504 9.04 11.38 -3.95
C LEU A 504 10.42 12.02 -4.22
N LYS A 505 11.16 12.40 -3.17
CA LYS A 505 12.45 13.13 -3.20
C LYS A 505 12.43 14.56 -3.78
N TYR A 506 11.27 15.08 -4.15
CA TYR A 506 11.05 16.48 -4.52
C TYR A 506 10.77 17.38 -3.31
N ASP A 507 11.43 18.55 -3.23
CA ASP A 507 11.06 19.61 -2.26
C ASP A 507 9.69 20.23 -2.59
N LEU A 508 8.63 19.56 -2.10
CA LEU A 508 7.24 20.02 -2.15
C LEU A 508 7.01 21.22 -1.23
N SER A 509 7.71 21.30 -0.10
CA SER A 509 7.63 22.40 0.87
C SER A 509 7.97 23.76 0.25
N GLY A 510 9.04 23.85 -0.54
CA GLY A 510 9.45 25.08 -1.24
C GLY A 510 8.77 25.33 -2.59
N ASN A 511 8.14 24.33 -3.21
CA ASN A 511 7.63 24.41 -4.59
C ASN A 511 6.16 24.00 -4.75
N LEU A 512 5.38 24.04 -3.66
CA LEU A 512 4.05 23.45 -3.59
C LEU A 512 3.10 23.91 -4.71
N MET A 513 3.05 25.21 -5.01
CA MET A 513 2.25 25.77 -6.12
C MET A 513 2.57 25.21 -7.51
N LYS A 514 3.79 24.71 -7.73
CA LYS A 514 4.22 24.11 -9.00
C LYS A 514 3.75 22.66 -9.11
N PHE A 515 3.75 21.93 -7.99
CA PHE A 515 3.54 20.49 -7.98
C PHE A 515 2.12 20.07 -7.57
N GLN A 516 1.38 20.93 -6.88
CA GLN A 516 0.04 20.63 -6.37
C GLN A 516 -0.94 20.13 -7.45
N LYS A 517 -0.80 20.59 -8.70
CA LYS A 517 -1.68 20.24 -9.83
C LYS A 517 -1.43 18.86 -10.45
N TYR A 518 -0.34 18.19 -10.07
CA TYR A 518 -0.04 16.85 -10.56
C TYR A 518 -0.61 15.79 -9.61
N THR A 519 -1.04 14.68 -10.18
CA THR A 519 -1.36 13.45 -9.45
C THR A 519 -0.08 12.80 -8.91
N LEU A 520 -0.22 11.93 -7.90
CA LEU A 520 0.93 11.17 -7.41
C LEU A 520 1.59 10.34 -8.53
N LYS A 521 0.77 9.78 -9.43
CA LYS A 521 1.22 9.02 -10.62
C LYS A 521 2.09 9.84 -11.56
N GLU A 522 1.68 11.07 -11.88
CA GLU A 522 2.46 11.97 -12.73
C GLU A 522 3.77 12.44 -12.08
N MET A 523 3.84 12.42 -10.75
CA MET A 523 5.07 12.66 -9.98
C MET A 523 5.91 11.41 -9.74
N GLY A 524 5.64 10.32 -10.45
CA GLY A 524 6.38 9.06 -10.40
C GLY A 524 5.98 8.12 -9.25
N GLY A 525 4.99 8.51 -8.43
CA GLY A 525 4.38 7.62 -7.45
C GLY A 525 3.54 6.52 -8.11
N ASN A 526 3.27 5.45 -7.36
CA ASN A 526 2.48 4.33 -7.83
C ASN A 526 1.58 3.81 -6.68
N SER A 527 0.79 2.79 -6.98
CA SER A 527 -0.13 2.21 -6.00
C SER A 527 0.60 1.66 -4.78
N TYR A 528 1.79 1.11 -4.98
CA TYR A 528 2.62 0.61 -3.90
C TYR A 528 3.24 1.72 -3.02
N MET A 529 3.81 2.76 -3.61
CA MET A 529 4.35 3.92 -2.88
C MET A 529 3.26 4.69 -2.14
N THR A 530 2.04 4.76 -2.69
CA THR A 530 0.87 5.31 -1.99
C THR A 530 0.69 4.65 -0.62
N ILE A 531 0.86 3.33 -0.55
CA ILE A 531 0.71 2.54 0.69
C ILE A 531 1.87 2.76 1.65
N GLN A 532 3.12 2.65 1.17
CA GLN A 532 4.29 2.87 2.03
C GLN A 532 4.31 4.29 2.61
N PHE A 533 3.95 5.27 1.77
CA PHE A 533 3.73 6.65 2.17
C PHE A 533 2.64 6.73 3.25
N LEU A 534 1.46 6.16 3.01
CA LEU A 534 0.35 6.18 3.97
C LEU A 534 0.73 5.53 5.29
N GLN A 535 1.38 4.37 5.29
CA GLN A 535 1.78 3.67 6.51
C GLN A 535 2.81 4.50 7.29
N THR A 536 3.82 5.07 6.62
CA THR A 536 4.79 5.97 7.28
C THR A 536 4.15 7.27 7.76
N PHE A 537 3.14 7.77 7.05
CA PHE A 537 2.35 8.93 7.44
C PHE A 537 1.51 8.61 8.68
N GLU A 538 0.80 7.47 8.73
CA GLU A 538 0.07 6.97 9.91
C GLU A 538 0.99 6.79 11.11
N ASP A 539 2.17 6.18 10.93
CA ASP A 539 3.16 5.96 11.99
C ASP A 539 3.72 7.30 12.54
N LYS A 540 4.02 8.26 11.65
CA LYS A 540 4.64 9.56 12.02
C LYS A 540 3.64 10.58 12.58
N ILE A 541 2.34 10.47 12.25
CA ILE A 541 1.27 11.28 12.86
C ILE A 541 0.55 10.57 14.02
N GLY A 542 0.71 9.24 14.17
CA GLY A 542 0.10 8.41 15.20
C GLY A 542 -1.39 8.12 15.01
N LEU A 543 -1.94 8.35 13.81
CA LEU A 543 -3.39 8.43 13.56
C LEU A 543 -3.74 7.81 12.20
N LYS A 544 -4.77 6.96 12.17
CA LYS A 544 -5.20 6.30 10.93
C LYS A 544 -5.79 7.28 9.91
N VAL A 545 -5.44 7.12 8.63
CA VAL A 545 -5.92 8.01 7.55
C VAL A 545 -7.27 7.53 7.01
N PRO A 546 -8.19 8.45 6.64
CA PRO A 546 -9.45 8.08 6.02
C PRO A 546 -9.26 7.26 4.74
N GLU A 547 -10.10 6.24 4.58
CA GLU A 547 -10.09 5.29 3.44
C GLU A 547 -10.07 6.00 2.07
N ASN A 548 -10.72 7.16 1.97
CA ASN A 548 -10.78 7.98 0.75
C ASN A 548 -9.43 8.58 0.33
N LEU A 549 -8.47 8.82 1.25
CA LEU A 549 -7.18 9.39 0.88
C LEU A 549 -6.38 8.44 -0.03
N VAL A 550 -6.50 7.12 0.16
CA VAL A 550 -5.85 6.13 -0.70
C VAL A 550 -6.32 6.29 -2.16
N LYS A 551 -7.63 6.45 -2.35
CA LYS A 551 -8.26 6.63 -3.66
C LYS A 551 -7.96 8.00 -4.28
N LEU A 552 -7.78 9.03 -3.45
CA LEU A 552 -7.36 10.37 -3.86
C LEU A 552 -5.90 10.36 -4.32
N LEU A 553 -4.96 9.88 -3.49
CA LEU A 553 -3.54 9.75 -3.85
C LEU A 553 -3.32 9.03 -5.19
N LEU A 554 -4.10 7.98 -5.44
CA LEU A 554 -4.03 7.21 -6.68
C LEU A 554 -4.52 7.92 -7.94
N ASN A 555 -5.44 8.88 -7.84
CA ASN A 555 -6.25 9.33 -9.00
C ASN A 555 -6.56 10.85 -9.04
N HIS A 556 -6.13 11.60 -8.03
CA HIS A 556 -6.38 13.04 -7.89
C HIS A 556 -5.06 13.77 -7.61
N THR A 557 -5.10 15.10 -7.67
CA THR A 557 -3.89 15.92 -7.57
C THR A 557 -3.39 16.00 -6.13
N ILE A 558 -2.13 16.40 -5.93
CA ILE A 558 -1.59 16.67 -4.58
C ILE A 558 -2.37 17.83 -3.90
N GLU A 559 -2.92 18.78 -4.67
CA GLU A 559 -3.83 19.82 -4.20
C GLU A 559 -5.10 19.21 -3.59
N ASP A 560 -5.74 18.27 -4.30
CA ASP A 560 -6.93 17.57 -3.81
C ASP A 560 -6.63 16.73 -2.56
N CYS A 561 -5.47 16.06 -2.53
CA CYS A 561 -5.03 15.27 -1.37
C CYS A 561 -4.77 16.16 -0.14
N LEU A 562 -4.07 17.29 -0.32
CA LEU A 562 -3.81 18.26 0.74
C LEU A 562 -5.08 18.95 1.22
N LYS A 563 -5.99 19.28 0.30
CA LYS A 563 -7.32 19.82 0.61
C LYS A 563 -8.11 18.80 1.43
N PHE A 564 -8.20 17.55 0.98
CA PHE A 564 -8.84 16.47 1.71
C PHE A 564 -8.25 16.28 3.12
N ILE A 565 -6.93 16.34 3.29
CA ILE A 565 -6.28 16.22 4.60
C ILE A 565 -6.59 17.42 5.49
N LYS A 566 -6.57 18.65 4.96
CA LYS A 566 -6.97 19.84 5.73
C LYS A 566 -8.45 19.76 6.17
N GLU A 567 -9.32 19.24 5.32
CA GLU A 567 -10.76 19.08 5.56
C GLU A 567 -11.11 17.89 6.48
N ASN A 568 -10.39 16.76 6.40
CA ASN A 568 -10.77 15.49 7.03
C ASN A 568 -9.80 14.98 8.12
N MET A 569 -8.56 15.49 8.18
CA MET A 569 -7.52 15.10 9.13
C MET A 569 -7.12 16.26 10.08
N SER A 570 -7.93 17.31 10.17
CA SER A 570 -7.81 18.34 11.19
C SER A 570 -8.28 17.79 12.55
N PHE A 571 -7.34 17.63 13.49
CA PHE A 571 -7.63 16.93 14.73
C PHE A 571 -8.47 17.73 15.73
N LYS A 572 -9.74 17.34 15.85
CA LYS A 572 -10.38 17.23 17.16
C LYS A 572 -9.97 15.90 17.79
N ILE A 573 -9.13 15.93 18.82
CA ILE A 573 -8.93 14.78 19.72
C ILE A 573 -10.24 14.55 20.50
N LYS A 574 -10.83 13.36 20.39
CA LYS A 574 -12.09 12.99 21.08
C LYS A 574 -11.85 12.38 22.47
N ARG A 575 -12.80 12.62 23.38
CA ARG A 575 -13.39 11.59 24.28
C ARG A 575 -14.91 11.63 24.01
N LYS A 576 -15.57 10.56 23.55
CA LYS A 576 -16.19 9.46 24.36
C LYS A 576 -16.98 10.02 25.54
N PHE A 577 -18.29 9.84 25.74
CA PHE A 577 -19.38 9.09 25.08
C PHE A 577 -20.72 9.86 25.35
N ILE A 578 -21.95 9.47 24.98
CA ILE A 578 -22.53 8.20 24.47
C ILE A 578 -23.62 8.45 23.38
N ASP A 579 -24.72 7.69 23.37
CA ASP A 579 -25.84 7.62 22.41
C ASP A 579 -26.89 8.74 22.53
N ASP A 580 -27.53 9.09 21.40
CA ASP A 580 -28.93 8.66 21.17
C ASP A 580 -29.32 8.78 19.68
N GLU A 581 -29.95 7.74 19.14
CA GLU A 581 -30.61 7.76 17.83
C GLU A 581 -31.95 8.50 17.90
N ALA A 582 -31.99 9.80 17.62
CA ALA A 582 -33.24 10.44 17.23
C ALA A 582 -33.04 11.75 16.45
N LEU A 583 -34.08 12.09 15.67
CA LEU A 583 -34.32 13.37 14.98
C LEU A 583 -33.49 13.69 13.72
N LEU A 584 -34.22 13.51 12.61
CA LEU A 584 -34.29 14.39 11.44
C LEU A 584 -33.38 14.05 10.24
N ALA A 585 -33.84 13.01 9.55
CA ALA A 585 -33.79 12.96 8.09
C ALA A 585 -34.28 14.27 7.41
N ASN A 586 -33.89 14.42 6.15
CA ASN A 586 -34.24 15.50 5.20
C ASN A 586 -33.54 16.85 5.38
N LYS A 587 -32.49 17.07 4.58
CA LYS A 587 -32.39 18.22 3.67
C LYS A 587 -31.42 17.94 2.51
N ARG A 588 -31.83 18.31 1.30
CA ARG A 588 -31.01 18.22 0.07
C ARG A 588 -29.87 19.25 0.13
N ILE A 589 -28.67 18.85 -0.27
CA ILE A 589 -27.53 19.77 -0.42
C ILE A 589 -27.65 20.50 -1.77
N PRO A 590 -27.64 21.85 -1.84
CA PRO A 590 -27.66 22.58 -3.11
C PRO A 590 -26.31 22.52 -3.84
N GLN A 591 -26.33 22.68 -5.17
CA GLN A 591 -25.10 22.91 -5.94
C GLN A 591 -24.44 24.23 -5.53
N LEU A 592 -23.13 24.21 -5.34
CA LEU A 592 -22.32 25.39 -5.01
C LEU A 592 -22.14 26.28 -6.25
N GLN A 593 -22.44 27.58 -6.11
CA GLN A 593 -22.09 28.60 -7.10
C GLN A 593 -20.63 29.06 -6.92
N GLU A 594 -20.02 29.55 -7.99
CA GLU A 594 -18.68 30.15 -7.97
C GLU A 594 -18.66 31.41 -7.09
N SER A 595 -17.68 31.50 -6.19
CA SER A 595 -17.54 32.61 -5.24
C SER A 595 -16.72 33.77 -5.82
N SER A 596 -17.28 34.98 -5.86
CA SER A 596 -16.58 36.21 -6.23
C SER A 596 -15.99 36.94 -5.01
N ILE A 597 -14.88 37.66 -5.21
CA ILE A 597 -14.26 38.51 -4.17
C ILE A 597 -15.03 39.83 -4.08
N TRP A 598 -15.56 40.18 -2.91
CA TRP A 598 -16.36 41.39 -2.72
C TRP A 598 -15.52 42.66 -2.54
N PHE A 599 -14.45 42.61 -1.75
CA PHE A 599 -13.48 43.71 -1.61
C PHE A 599 -12.09 43.20 -1.19
N LYS A 600 -11.09 44.08 -1.26
CA LYS A 600 -9.74 43.88 -0.73
C LYS A 600 -9.31 45.12 0.04
N TYR A 601 -8.80 44.93 1.25
CA TYR A 601 -8.29 46.01 2.10
C TYR A 601 -6.78 45.82 2.33
N ASN A 602 -6.01 46.90 2.32
CA ASN A 602 -4.56 46.87 2.54
C ASN A 602 -4.20 47.24 3.98
N LEU A 603 -3.51 46.34 4.67
CA LEU A 603 -3.04 46.49 6.05
C LEU A 603 -1.56 46.90 6.18
N ASP A 604 -0.91 47.20 5.04
CA ASP A 604 0.47 47.68 4.90
C ASP A 604 1.58 46.77 5.46
N GLY A 605 1.26 45.52 5.78
CA GLY A 605 2.18 44.50 6.27
C GLY A 605 1.54 43.11 6.27
N CYS A 606 2.29 42.09 6.70
CA CYS A 606 1.80 40.71 6.81
C CYS A 606 0.60 40.59 7.76
N VAL A 607 -0.33 39.69 7.44
CA VAL A 607 -1.60 39.51 8.13
C VAL A 607 -1.70 38.05 8.60
N ASP A 608 -0.98 37.76 9.69
CA ASP A 608 -0.99 36.43 10.31
C ASP A 608 -2.14 36.27 11.33
N ALA A 609 -2.67 37.41 11.83
CA ALA A 609 -3.80 37.44 12.73
C ALA A 609 -5.10 37.03 12.00
N SER A 610 -5.67 35.88 12.38
CA SER A 610 -6.92 35.40 11.80
C SER A 610 -8.06 36.41 12.01
N PRO A 611 -8.88 36.70 10.98
CA PRO A 611 -9.94 37.70 11.07
C PRO A 611 -11.09 37.24 11.98
N LEU A 612 -11.57 38.12 12.84
CA LEU A 612 -12.75 37.92 13.69
C LEU A 612 -13.98 38.51 12.98
N ALA A 613 -14.91 37.66 12.55
CA ALA A 613 -16.24 38.09 12.13
C ALA A 613 -17.19 38.20 13.34
N PHE A 614 -17.91 39.31 13.47
CA PHE A 614 -18.85 39.55 14.56
C PHE A 614 -20.01 40.46 14.14
N SER A 615 -21.04 40.57 14.99
CA SER A 615 -22.16 41.49 14.80
C SER A 615 -22.19 42.54 15.91
N PHE A 616 -22.46 43.79 15.55
CA PHE A 616 -22.58 44.91 16.49
C PHE A 616 -23.58 45.91 15.94
N LYS A 617 -24.58 46.31 16.74
CA LYS A 617 -25.67 47.23 16.33
C LYS A 617 -26.30 46.83 14.99
N GLU A 618 -26.72 45.57 14.89
CA GLU A 618 -27.39 44.94 13.72
C GLU A 618 -26.54 44.80 12.44
N SER A 619 -25.41 45.50 12.32
CA SER A 619 -24.43 45.32 11.25
C SER A 619 -23.42 44.20 11.54
N LYS A 620 -22.79 43.68 10.48
CA LYS A 620 -21.71 42.69 10.55
C LYS A 620 -20.36 43.35 10.25
N TYR A 621 -19.34 42.94 11.00
CA TYR A 621 -18.00 43.50 10.93
C TYR A 621 -16.95 42.40 10.93
N VAL A 622 -15.78 42.73 10.40
CA VAL A 622 -14.56 41.90 10.44
C VAL A 622 -13.45 42.70 11.09
N ALA A 623 -12.87 42.20 12.17
CA ALA A 623 -11.71 42.78 12.84
C ALA A 623 -10.43 41.97 12.54
N CYS A 624 -9.32 42.66 12.27
CA CYS A 624 -8.05 42.03 11.91
C CYS A 624 -6.86 42.95 12.24
N GLY A 625 -5.71 42.34 12.57
CA GLY A 625 -4.46 43.03 12.85
C GLY A 625 -3.35 42.68 11.88
N SER A 626 -2.27 43.46 11.86
CA SER A 626 -1.13 43.22 10.97
C SER A 626 0.23 43.50 11.62
N PHE A 627 1.27 43.06 10.90
CA PHE A 627 2.67 43.32 11.21
C PHE A 627 3.11 44.77 10.94
N ALA A 628 2.26 45.61 10.34
CA ALA A 628 2.49 47.06 10.22
C ALA A 628 2.02 47.84 11.48
N HIS A 629 1.87 47.13 12.60
CA HIS A 629 1.35 47.64 13.88
C HIS A 629 -0.05 48.29 13.73
N LYS A 630 -0.92 47.68 12.91
CA LYS A 630 -2.27 48.18 12.63
C LYS A 630 -3.32 47.19 13.13
N PHE A 631 -4.41 47.75 13.66
CA PHE A 631 -5.66 47.03 13.90
C PHE A 631 -6.80 47.73 13.16
N VAL A 632 -7.63 46.98 12.45
CA VAL A 632 -8.82 47.51 11.76
C VAL A 632 -10.06 46.74 12.11
N ILE A 633 -11.19 47.43 12.04
CA ILE A 633 -12.53 46.86 11.98
C ILE A 633 -13.17 47.37 10.70
N LEU A 634 -13.61 46.47 9.83
CA LEU A 634 -14.22 46.78 8.54
C LEU A 634 -15.67 46.28 8.52
N HIS A 635 -16.57 46.98 7.83
CA HIS A 635 -17.92 46.47 7.57
C HIS A 635 -17.84 45.26 6.63
N SER A 636 -18.49 44.14 6.96
CA SER A 636 -18.22 42.84 6.31
C SER A 636 -18.70 42.75 4.85
N GLU A 637 -19.58 43.64 4.43
CA GLU A 637 -20.18 43.63 3.08
C GLU A 637 -19.56 44.70 2.17
N THR A 638 -19.23 45.88 2.71
CA THR A 638 -18.71 47.04 1.95
C THR A 638 -17.20 47.21 2.06
N GLY A 639 -16.55 46.64 3.08
CA GLY A 639 -15.13 46.82 3.35
C GLY A 639 -14.76 48.19 3.95
N GLU A 640 -15.75 49.03 4.27
CA GLU A 640 -15.53 50.37 4.82
C GLU A 640 -14.95 50.33 6.24
N GLU A 641 -14.04 51.26 6.54
CA GLU A 641 -13.38 51.36 7.85
C GLU A 641 -14.36 51.79 8.95
N TYR A 642 -14.70 50.88 9.85
CA TYR A 642 -15.41 51.20 11.08
C TYR A 642 -14.47 51.78 12.15
N LEU A 643 -13.28 51.21 12.27
CA LEU A 643 -12.21 51.61 13.19
C LEU A 643 -10.85 51.28 12.58
N LYS A 644 -9.87 52.14 12.85
CA LYS A 644 -8.46 51.93 12.56
C LYS A 644 -7.63 52.45 13.72
N LEU A 645 -6.78 51.59 14.27
CA LEU A 645 -5.87 51.90 15.37
C LEU A 645 -4.44 51.55 14.95
N GLN A 646 -3.50 52.36 15.43
CA GLN A 646 -2.07 52.06 15.37
C GLN A 646 -1.66 51.53 16.76
N THR A 647 -1.08 50.34 16.82
CA THR A 647 -0.47 49.78 18.04
C THR A 647 1.03 50.07 18.08
N GLU A 648 1.64 49.85 19.24
CA GLU A 648 3.08 50.06 19.44
C GLU A 648 3.94 49.00 18.74
N GLN A 649 3.42 47.77 18.62
CA GLN A 649 4.07 46.64 17.96
C GLN A 649 3.06 45.80 17.15
N GLU A 650 3.54 44.76 16.47
CA GLU A 650 2.73 43.93 15.57
C GLU A 650 1.55 43.26 16.27
N ILE A 651 0.46 43.05 15.52
CA ILE A 651 -0.64 42.20 15.95
C ILE A 651 -0.59 40.90 15.15
N ALA A 652 -0.09 39.86 15.80
CA ALA A 652 -0.12 38.48 15.30
C ALA A 652 -1.25 37.63 15.92
N ALA A 653 -1.84 38.08 17.04
CA ALA A 653 -2.92 37.35 17.69
C ALA A 653 -4.28 37.58 17.01
N GLN A 654 -5.07 36.51 16.88
CA GLN A 654 -6.49 36.63 16.55
C GLN A 654 -7.23 37.42 17.64
N SER A 655 -8.04 38.39 17.21
CA SER A 655 -8.87 39.17 18.13
C SER A 655 -10.12 38.42 18.59
N THR A 656 -10.62 38.76 19.78
CA THR A 656 -11.75 38.08 20.43
C THR A 656 -12.81 39.07 20.87
N LEU A 657 -14.07 38.83 20.50
CA LEU A 657 -15.21 39.61 21.00
C LEU A 657 -15.48 39.24 22.47
N SER A 658 -15.65 40.22 23.34
CA SER A 658 -16.11 39.99 24.72
C SER A 658 -17.52 39.39 24.76
N GLU A 659 -17.85 38.63 25.80
CA GLU A 659 -19.16 38.00 25.98
C GLU A 659 -20.34 39.00 25.96
N CYS A 660 -20.12 40.25 26.39
CA CYS A 660 -21.13 41.31 26.32
C CYS A 660 -21.26 42.00 24.95
N GLY A 661 -20.50 41.57 23.93
CA GLY A 661 -20.57 42.08 22.56
C GLY A 661 -20.06 43.52 22.34
N ASN A 662 -19.54 44.19 23.38
CA ASN A 662 -19.16 45.61 23.33
C ASN A 662 -17.65 45.87 23.24
N TYR A 663 -16.81 44.85 23.51
CA TYR A 663 -15.35 44.98 23.51
C TYR A 663 -14.69 43.97 22.57
N ILE A 664 -13.53 44.36 22.02
CA ILE A 664 -12.62 43.45 21.33
C ILE A 664 -11.30 43.39 22.07
N LEU A 665 -10.79 42.18 22.26
CA LEU A 665 -9.55 41.87 22.96
C LEU A 665 -8.52 41.36 21.95
N VAL A 666 -7.32 41.94 21.95
CA VAL A 666 -6.27 41.58 20.98
C VAL A 666 -4.88 41.68 21.61
N GLY A 667 -4.07 40.63 21.41
CA GLY A 667 -2.68 40.56 21.87
C GLY A 667 -1.69 41.09 20.83
N SER A 668 -0.58 41.64 21.29
CA SER A 668 0.50 42.16 20.46
C SER A 668 1.87 41.60 20.86
N THR A 669 2.83 41.68 19.94
CA THR A 669 4.21 41.23 20.10
C THR A 669 5.04 42.04 21.09
N ASN A 670 4.59 43.23 21.54
CA ASN A 670 5.16 43.91 22.72
C ASN A 670 4.77 43.24 24.05
N GLY A 671 3.84 42.28 24.05
CA GLY A 671 3.29 41.70 25.27
C GLY A 671 2.16 42.49 25.91
N CYS A 672 1.60 43.50 25.23
CA CYS A 672 0.33 44.10 25.62
C CYS A 672 -0.85 43.27 25.09
N ILE A 673 -1.85 43.06 25.94
CA ILE A 673 -3.22 42.81 25.51
C ILE A 673 -4.01 44.12 25.56
N TYR A 674 -4.68 44.45 24.46
CA TYR A 674 -5.50 45.65 24.31
C TYR A 674 -6.98 45.28 24.42
N CYS A 675 -7.76 46.08 25.15
CA CYS A 675 -9.22 46.04 25.13
C CYS A 675 -9.75 47.27 24.40
N ILE A 676 -10.42 47.06 23.28
CA ILE A 676 -10.98 48.08 22.39
C ILE A 676 -12.49 48.17 22.66
N ASP A 677 -13.00 49.38 22.87
CA ASP A 677 -14.43 49.65 23.07
C ASP A 677 -15.09 49.98 21.73
N LEU A 678 -16.05 49.14 21.31
CA LEU A 678 -16.74 49.27 20.02
C LEU A 678 -17.66 50.50 19.98
N SER A 679 -18.15 50.98 21.13
CA SER A 679 -18.98 52.18 21.19
C SER A 679 -18.14 53.46 21.20
N LEU A 680 -16.99 53.45 21.88
CA LEU A 680 -16.08 54.60 21.98
C LEU A 680 -15.06 54.68 20.83
N LYS A 681 -14.90 53.60 20.04
CA LYS A 681 -13.92 53.50 18.94
C LYS A 681 -12.47 53.75 19.39
N SER A 682 -12.11 53.30 20.59
CA SER A 682 -10.81 53.56 21.22
C SER A 682 -10.34 52.40 22.10
N ILE A 683 -9.05 52.41 22.44
CA ILE A 683 -8.48 51.49 23.44
C ILE A 683 -8.98 51.95 24.82
N ARG A 684 -9.74 51.09 25.48
CA ARG A 684 -10.30 51.31 26.82
C ARG A 684 -9.27 51.06 27.91
N TRP A 685 -8.42 50.06 27.72
CA TRP A 685 -7.28 49.73 28.58
C TRP A 685 -6.30 48.80 27.87
N GLN A 686 -5.09 48.69 28.43
CA GLN A 686 -4.08 47.69 28.05
C GLN A 686 -3.48 47.04 29.31
N TYR A 687 -2.97 45.82 29.18
CA TYR A 687 -2.24 45.11 30.25
C TYR A 687 -0.98 44.44 29.70
N GLN A 688 0.13 44.57 30.40
CA GLN A 688 1.47 44.14 29.97
C GLN A 688 1.88 42.81 30.61
N THR A 689 2.31 41.85 29.80
CA THR A 689 2.97 40.60 30.21
C THR A 689 4.49 40.67 30.04
N GLY A 690 5.23 39.64 30.44
CA GLY A 690 6.69 39.60 30.34
C GLY A 690 7.23 39.40 28.92
N GLN A 691 6.45 38.79 28.03
CA GLN A 691 6.81 38.52 26.63
C GLN A 691 5.63 38.71 25.67
N GLN A 692 5.83 38.38 24.39
CA GLN A 692 4.87 38.50 23.29
C GLN A 692 3.56 37.71 23.52
N ILE A 693 2.41 38.29 23.12
CA ILE A 693 1.12 37.60 23.12
C ILE A 693 0.72 37.30 21.67
N LYS A 694 0.76 36.02 21.27
CA LYS A 694 0.27 35.54 19.96
C LYS A 694 -0.97 34.65 20.06
N SER A 695 -1.37 34.20 21.26
CA SER A 695 -2.62 33.46 21.44
C SER A 695 -3.83 34.39 21.35
N ALA A 696 -4.94 33.92 20.78
CA ALA A 696 -6.23 34.55 20.97
C ALA A 696 -6.59 34.58 22.46
N ALA A 697 -7.23 35.65 22.92
CA ALA A 697 -7.85 35.68 24.24
C ALA A 697 -9.10 34.80 24.26
N CYS A 698 -9.50 34.32 25.44
CA CYS A 698 -10.69 33.50 25.62
C CYS A 698 -11.56 34.09 26.73
N ASN A 699 -12.86 34.26 26.47
CA ASN A 699 -13.80 34.59 27.54
C ASN A 699 -14.00 33.35 28.41
N CYS A 700 -13.58 33.42 29.67
CA CYS A 700 -13.83 32.39 30.67
C CYS A 700 -15.15 32.64 31.42
N SER A 701 -15.61 33.90 31.47
CA SER A 701 -16.96 34.31 31.87
C SER A 701 -17.22 35.74 31.41
N SER A 702 -18.44 36.22 31.62
CA SER A 702 -18.86 37.62 31.40
C SER A 702 -17.98 38.67 32.09
N THR A 703 -17.15 38.27 33.05
CA THR A 703 -16.21 39.15 33.75
C THR A 703 -14.74 38.75 33.66
N ALA A 704 -14.39 37.60 33.04
CA ALA A 704 -13.03 37.04 33.09
C ALA A 704 -12.51 36.59 31.71
N ILE A 705 -11.27 36.97 31.40
CA ILE A 705 -10.59 36.79 30.12
C ILE A 705 -9.27 36.07 30.37
N VAL A 706 -9.00 35.00 29.63
CA VAL A 706 -7.78 34.17 29.76
C VAL A 706 -6.97 34.23 28.46
N PHE A 707 -5.64 34.40 28.56
CA PHE A 707 -4.72 34.40 27.41
C PHE A 707 -3.32 33.94 27.83
N GLY A 708 -2.55 33.41 26.87
CA GLY A 708 -1.17 32.96 27.10
C GLY A 708 -0.15 33.98 26.60
N SER A 709 1.02 33.99 27.21
CA SER A 709 2.16 34.78 26.74
C SER A 709 3.42 33.92 26.59
N TYR A 710 4.38 34.42 25.82
CA TYR A 710 5.68 33.76 25.55
C TYR A 710 6.63 33.75 26.76
N ASP A 711 6.17 34.23 27.93
CA ASP A 711 6.88 34.23 29.21
C ASP A 711 6.60 32.97 30.04
N GLU A 712 5.98 31.97 29.42
CA GLU A 712 5.64 30.66 30.00
C GLU A 712 4.46 30.69 30.99
N PHE A 713 3.67 31.78 30.98
CA PHE A 713 2.49 31.95 31.83
C PHE A 713 1.16 32.03 31.07
N LEU A 714 0.11 31.53 31.72
CA LEU A 714 -1.29 31.77 31.37
C LEU A 714 -1.87 32.84 32.31
N TYR A 715 -2.40 33.92 31.76
CA TYR A 715 -2.95 35.06 32.50
C TYR A 715 -4.48 35.00 32.51
N CYS A 716 -5.10 35.35 33.64
CA CYS A 716 -6.53 35.63 33.72
C CYS A 716 -6.77 37.05 34.25
N LEU A 717 -7.39 37.91 33.44
CA LEU A 717 -7.79 39.27 33.80
C LEU A 717 -9.32 39.37 33.95
N ASN A 718 -9.76 40.26 34.84
CA ASN A 718 -11.13 40.73 34.86
C ASN A 718 -11.34 41.85 33.82
N VAL A 719 -12.58 42.04 33.35
CA VAL A 719 -12.99 43.16 32.47
C VAL A 719 -12.59 44.56 32.99
N GLN A 720 -12.38 44.70 34.31
CA GLN A 720 -11.83 45.90 34.98
C GLN A 720 -10.28 45.93 35.08
N VAL A 721 -9.55 45.16 34.25
CA VAL A 721 -8.07 45.03 34.26
C VAL A 721 -7.47 44.48 35.56
N LYS A 722 -8.30 43.93 36.45
CA LYS A 722 -7.80 43.30 37.68
C LYS A 722 -7.29 41.89 37.37
N LEU A 723 -6.02 41.63 37.66
CA LEU A 723 -5.46 40.29 37.60
C LEU A 723 -6.20 39.36 38.57
N VAL A 724 -6.71 38.25 38.05
CA VAL A 724 -7.46 37.23 38.80
C VAL A 724 -6.52 36.11 39.23
N TRP A 725 -5.69 35.61 38.31
CA TRP A 725 -4.61 34.65 38.58
C TRP A 725 -3.60 34.61 37.42
N ILE A 726 -2.43 34.03 37.68
CA ILE A 726 -1.40 33.67 36.71
C ILE A 726 -1.01 32.20 36.97
N PHE A 727 -0.83 31.39 35.93
CA PHE A 727 -0.40 30.00 36.04
C PHE A 727 0.90 29.74 35.23
N PRO A 728 2.02 29.31 35.87
CA PRO A 728 3.26 28.93 35.17
C PRO A 728 3.19 27.52 34.58
N PHE A 729 3.86 27.30 33.45
CA PHE A 729 3.98 25.97 32.85
C PHE A 729 5.17 25.12 33.38
N PHE A 730 6.10 25.68 34.16
CA PHE A 730 7.18 24.90 34.79
C PHE A 730 6.79 24.35 36.17
N LEU A 731 6.63 23.02 36.24
CA LEU A 731 6.59 22.24 37.48
C LEU A 731 7.67 21.15 37.44
N ASN A 732 8.91 21.53 37.77
CA ASN A 732 9.87 20.58 38.33
C ASN A 732 9.47 20.30 39.79
N ALA A 733 8.38 19.55 39.97
CA ALA A 733 7.96 19.04 41.27
C ALA A 733 8.60 17.67 41.50
N CYS A 734 9.46 17.59 42.52
CA CYS A 734 10.20 16.40 42.90
C CYS A 734 9.29 15.19 43.16
N TYR A 735 9.65 14.04 42.60
CA TYR A 735 9.30 12.74 43.14
C TYR A 735 10.59 12.03 43.56
N SER A 736 10.78 11.93 44.88
CA SER A 736 11.77 11.16 45.66
C SER A 736 13.17 10.95 45.04
#